data_AF-A1VWJ8-F1
#
_entry.id   AF-A1VWJ8-F1
#
_cell.length_a   1.000
_cell.length_b   1.000
_cell.length_c   1.000
_cell.angle_alpha   90.00
_cell.angle_beta   90.00
_cell.angle_gamma   90.00
#
_symmetry.space_group_name_H-M   'P 1'
#
loop_
_entity.id
_entity.type
_entity.pdbx_description
1 polymer ?
#
loop_
_entity_poly.entity_id
_entity_poly.type
_entity_poly.pdbx_seq_one_letter_code
_entity_poly.pdbx_strand_id
1 'polypeptide(L)'
;MRLFDAFEGAGYHSSVCTTFEIDFAAYESVALPRLRGKGCNNNVLVADSRMLSHAIDSRKLPRLAGSKYSVVGIAPTGVFHPKLLLQIGYGQGRLLVASANMTSSGLAGNLEVVGQVVLSNPAGPEAGLLRAAFDYVLALLPQGMTAAREQLNWALLRAPWLQAATPTDVIVDEKGYVDTRLLAHNRSASIGSRFVEAVGTTPIRRLVVISPYWDETLAALKGLNEALKPTEIALLLQPEIGLFPKDALGCAMPVQIFPIGPAAGVGKASRFVHAKVLIAQSDDADHVLYGSTNCTVAALGSDKFAGSNHEVALYRRLKPGEALELLGLNAILTSEKLIAIETLPEFQKGESIPLDECQRRGSGYFELAGDILRWQKPSWLAGAQHKLEFLDTRGAVLLAELTPLKDDGLTATFVLNLSVLPTFARMVNEDDERFSASVVTSLDELRRSQMTEKAKKAQTPLDELDDLETLEDLRLLDIFGELLKAETGKAAPIPGISRSPTGQETNSSEGARMLSYDEFLAHRVVPSEVGALRESSLSANLIDSLRAMLNRVLGIGVPSERRFVEQPEPDAKQIHALFNRGDQTRNRKNVVEFGGESGQNPTMLNVTVPSDRREKVKKRQEAFKQTQGMVVNWVNKLLMEQGKLAPKVGVSNQALLQLRTLLQAILLTGSSSENLLAQQGISSRRSSALLPCRGENSWPLLAGRLLLEMFRVKSVASPPLFSFPSPDRNAKTPSVDVAEFLFICQWVTQAACSAVDSQGTPVKPLRGMTELRGDLYRAVRDYLGDATQAQLRNQVWDGLDRRYAEHLGVNAQSVRAEHALTEKALASATASQKSPATAWSAQI
;
A
#
# COMPACT_ATOMS: atom_id res chain seq x y z
N MET A 1 28.49 6.57 -6.76
CA MET A 1 27.02 6.62 -6.81
C MET A 1 26.52 7.18 -5.48
N ARG A 2 25.51 8.06 -5.46
CA ARG A 2 24.88 8.50 -4.19
C ARG A 2 23.75 7.53 -3.85
N LEU A 3 23.48 7.30 -2.56
CA LEU A 3 22.49 6.30 -2.13
C LEU A 3 21.10 6.58 -2.71
N PHE A 4 20.70 7.85 -2.77
CA PHE A 4 19.39 8.23 -3.29
C PHE A 4 19.23 7.98 -4.80
N ASP A 5 20.30 7.90 -5.58
CA ASP A 5 20.23 7.57 -7.01
C ASP A 5 19.65 6.15 -7.19
N ALA A 6 19.93 5.26 -6.24
CA ALA A 6 19.40 3.91 -6.26
C ALA A 6 17.87 3.89 -6.11
N PHE A 7 17.23 4.92 -5.55
CA PHE A 7 15.79 4.90 -5.26
C PHE A 7 14.91 5.06 -6.50
N GLU A 8 15.45 5.56 -7.61
CA GLU A 8 14.74 5.85 -8.88
C GLU A 8 14.40 4.61 -9.73
N GLY A 9 14.44 3.41 -9.15
CA GLY A 9 14.10 2.17 -9.84
C GLY A 9 12.63 2.15 -10.27
N ALA A 10 12.36 1.79 -11.53
CA ALA A 10 11.00 1.68 -12.06
C ALA A 10 10.36 0.32 -11.78
N GLY A 11 9.02 0.31 -11.73
CA GLY A 11 8.21 -0.91 -11.62
C GLY A 11 8.08 -1.49 -10.21
N TYR A 12 8.38 -0.69 -9.19
CA TYR A 12 8.03 -0.98 -7.79
C TYR A 12 6.77 -0.18 -7.42
N HIS A 13 5.80 -0.83 -6.78
CA HIS A 13 4.58 -0.19 -6.28
C HIS A 13 4.68 0.18 -4.80
N SER A 14 5.58 -0.49 -4.06
CA SER A 14 5.73 -0.28 -2.61
C SER A 14 7.18 -0.22 -2.18
N SER A 15 7.43 0.54 -1.12
CA SER A 15 8.73 0.56 -0.46
C SER A 15 8.57 0.61 1.05
N VAL A 16 9.41 -0.13 1.77
CA VAL A 16 9.58 0.06 3.21
C VAL A 16 11.01 0.39 3.54
N CYS A 17 11.18 1.48 4.28
CA CYS A 17 12.46 2.00 4.72
C CYS A 17 12.56 1.89 6.24
N THR A 18 13.63 1.30 6.75
CA THR A 18 13.99 1.38 8.18
C THR A 18 15.18 2.31 8.35
N THR A 19 15.22 3.06 9.44
CA THR A 19 16.34 3.96 9.77
C THR A 19 16.45 4.14 11.29
N PHE A 20 17.59 4.57 11.81
CA PHE A 20 17.66 5.00 13.23
C PHE A 20 17.13 6.42 13.38
N GLU A 21 17.80 7.35 12.69
CA GLU A 21 17.47 8.77 12.66
C GLU A 21 16.81 9.14 11.33
N ILE A 22 15.98 10.18 11.32
CA ILE A 22 15.44 10.78 10.11
C ILE A 22 15.59 12.31 10.09
N ASP A 23 15.87 12.83 8.90
CA ASP A 23 15.63 14.21 8.51
C ASP A 23 14.40 14.26 7.58
N PHE A 24 13.25 14.72 8.08
CA PHE A 24 12.03 14.76 7.29
C PHE A 24 12.17 15.60 6.03
N ALA A 25 12.91 16.72 6.09
CA ALA A 25 13.13 17.56 4.93
C ALA A 25 13.93 16.82 3.85
N ALA A 26 14.97 16.09 4.24
CA ALA A 26 15.75 15.26 3.32
C ALA A 26 14.91 14.12 2.75
N TYR A 27 14.12 13.43 3.58
CA TYR A 27 13.28 12.34 3.12
C TYR A 27 12.21 12.82 2.13
N GLU A 28 11.44 13.86 2.47
CA GLU A 28 10.35 14.38 1.63
C GLU A 28 10.82 15.11 0.38
N SER A 29 12.02 15.71 0.39
CA SER A 29 12.53 16.46 -0.77
C SER A 29 13.47 15.65 -1.68
N VAL A 30 13.98 14.52 -1.21
CA VAL A 30 15.05 13.77 -1.91
C VAL A 30 14.65 12.32 -2.15
N ALA A 31 14.33 11.58 -1.08
CA ALA A 31 14.09 10.15 -1.17
C ALA A 31 12.68 9.84 -1.70
N LEU A 32 11.66 10.44 -1.07
CA LEU A 32 10.26 10.21 -1.40
C LEU A 32 9.91 10.58 -2.85
N PRO A 33 10.35 11.73 -3.42
CA PRO A 33 10.05 12.06 -4.81
C PRO A 33 10.67 11.08 -5.80
N ARG A 34 11.84 10.51 -5.48
CA ARG A 34 12.52 9.51 -6.34
C ARG A 34 11.82 8.17 -6.33
N LEU A 35 11.30 7.76 -5.16
CA LEU A 35 10.46 6.57 -5.04
C LEU A 35 9.15 6.79 -5.83
N ARG A 36 8.42 7.86 -5.51
CA ARG A 36 7.07 8.12 -6.06
C ARG A 36 7.08 8.49 -7.54
N GLY A 37 8.12 9.19 -8.01
CA GLY A 37 8.28 9.62 -9.40
C GLY A 37 8.32 8.49 -10.43
N LYS A 38 8.47 7.24 -9.98
CA LYS A 38 8.42 6.02 -10.82
C LYS A 38 7.25 5.08 -10.47
N GLY A 39 6.27 5.56 -9.72
CA GLY A 39 5.04 4.83 -9.38
C GLY A 39 5.08 4.07 -8.04
N CYS A 40 6.14 4.20 -7.24
CA CYS A 40 6.21 3.60 -5.91
C CYS A 40 5.44 4.47 -4.90
N ASN A 41 4.11 4.36 -4.93
CA ASN A 41 3.20 5.24 -4.20
C ASN A 41 2.76 4.72 -2.82
N ASN A 42 3.12 3.48 -2.49
CA ASN A 42 2.86 2.89 -1.17
C ASN A 42 4.14 2.85 -0.34
N ASN A 43 4.40 3.89 0.45
CA ASN A 43 5.66 4.04 1.18
C ASN A 43 5.42 3.92 2.71
N VAL A 44 6.26 3.13 3.37
CA VAL A 44 6.29 2.99 4.83
C VAL A 44 7.70 3.37 5.32
N LEU A 45 7.77 4.23 6.32
CA LEU A 45 8.99 4.59 7.00
C LEU A 45 8.92 4.12 8.46
N VAL A 46 9.94 3.40 8.90
CA VAL A 46 10.07 2.89 10.27
C VAL A 46 11.36 3.46 10.87
N ALA A 47 11.27 4.09 12.04
CA ALA A 47 12.42 4.67 12.74
C ALA A 47 12.38 4.43 14.24
N ASP A 48 13.45 4.78 14.96
CA ASP A 48 13.43 4.79 16.42
C ASP A 48 12.42 5.85 16.90
N SER A 49 11.51 5.46 17.78
CA SER A 49 10.44 6.36 18.22
C SER A 49 10.98 7.62 18.89
N ARG A 50 12.10 7.51 19.60
CA ARG A 50 12.75 8.65 20.29
C ARG A 50 13.37 9.59 19.27
N MET A 51 13.95 9.05 18.20
CA MET A 51 14.52 9.85 17.11
C MET A 51 13.44 10.53 16.25
N LEU A 52 12.24 9.94 16.14
CA LEU A 52 11.10 10.62 15.52
C LEU A 52 10.65 11.84 16.35
N SER A 53 10.49 11.68 17.66
CA SER A 53 10.17 12.80 18.56
C SER A 53 11.23 13.90 18.48
N HIS A 54 12.51 13.51 18.53
CA HIS A 54 13.63 14.44 18.35
C HIS A 54 13.56 15.19 17.00
N ALA A 55 13.29 14.49 15.90
CA ALA A 55 13.22 15.08 14.57
C ALA A 55 12.04 16.06 14.42
N ILE A 56 10.91 15.79 15.08
CA ILE A 56 9.74 16.67 15.08
C ILE A 56 10.00 17.94 15.90
N ASP A 57 10.67 17.83 17.05
CA ASP A 57 10.90 18.97 17.94
C ASP A 57 12.04 19.88 17.47
N SER A 58 13.07 19.32 16.84
CA SER A 58 14.29 20.05 16.49
C SER A 58 14.31 20.64 15.06
N ARG A 59 13.38 20.25 14.19
CA ARG A 59 13.40 20.62 12.75
C ARG A 59 12.02 21.04 12.24
N LYS A 60 11.96 21.37 10.95
CA LYS A 60 10.69 21.68 10.28
C LYS A 60 9.79 20.44 10.25
N LEU A 61 8.53 20.64 10.64
CA LEU A 61 7.49 19.62 10.56
C LEU A 61 7.34 19.07 9.13
N PRO A 62 7.21 17.73 8.96
CA PRO A 62 6.93 17.13 7.66
C PRO A 62 5.57 17.56 7.11
N ARG A 63 5.43 17.61 5.79
CA ARG A 63 4.15 18.00 5.15
C ARG A 63 3.37 16.81 4.60
N LEU A 64 4.06 15.73 4.28
CA LEU A 64 3.53 14.57 3.56
C LEU A 64 3.43 13.32 4.46
N ALA A 65 4.11 13.34 5.62
CA ALA A 65 4.00 12.29 6.63
C ALA A 65 2.55 12.09 7.07
N GLY A 66 2.11 10.82 7.12
CA GLY A 66 0.75 10.46 7.52
C GLY A 66 -0.30 10.55 6.42
N SER A 67 0.01 11.18 5.27
CA SER A 67 -0.91 11.31 4.13
C SER A 67 -0.40 10.67 2.84
N LYS A 68 0.91 10.79 2.54
CA LYS A 68 1.55 10.17 1.36
C LYS A 68 2.43 8.97 1.72
N TYR A 69 2.80 8.84 2.99
CA TYR A 69 3.56 7.71 3.52
C TYR A 69 3.30 7.56 5.01
N SER A 70 3.34 6.32 5.53
CA SER A 70 3.26 6.10 6.98
C SER A 70 4.60 6.33 7.64
N VAL A 71 4.56 6.85 8.86
CA VAL A 71 5.71 6.98 9.76
C VAL A 71 5.44 6.18 11.01
N VAL A 72 6.34 5.25 11.32
CA VAL A 72 6.23 4.35 12.46
C VAL A 72 7.44 4.50 13.37
N GLY A 73 7.19 4.69 14.67
CA GLY A 73 8.22 4.68 15.71
C GLY A 73 8.29 3.35 16.44
N ILE A 74 9.46 2.73 16.48
CA ILE A 74 9.74 1.51 17.24
C ILE A 74 10.62 1.83 18.46
N ALA A 75 10.24 1.29 19.61
CA ALA A 75 10.94 1.48 20.89
C ALA A 75 11.45 0.13 21.43
N PRO A 76 12.61 -0.37 20.99
CA PRO A 76 13.21 -1.57 21.56
C PRO A 76 13.90 -1.26 22.90
N THR A 77 14.39 -2.29 23.60
CA THR A 77 15.16 -2.10 24.85
C THR A 77 16.46 -1.33 24.63
N GLY A 78 17.19 -1.63 23.54
CA GLY A 78 18.35 -0.83 23.09
C GLY A 78 17.92 0.29 22.14
N VAL A 79 18.59 0.43 20.99
CA VAL A 79 18.16 1.34 19.91
C VAL A 79 17.62 0.60 18.69
N PHE A 80 16.65 1.22 18.00
CA PHE A 80 16.19 0.74 16.71
C PHE A 80 17.12 1.23 15.61
N HIS A 81 18.10 0.41 15.23
CA HIS A 81 19.16 0.82 14.31
C HIS A 81 19.19 0.13 12.93
N PRO A 82 18.21 -0.71 12.49
CA PRO A 82 18.29 -1.34 11.18
C PRO A 82 18.11 -0.30 10.07
N LYS A 83 18.90 -0.42 9.00
CA LYS A 83 18.86 0.47 7.83
C LYS A 83 18.73 -0.34 6.56
N LEU A 84 17.48 -0.55 6.15
CA LEU A 84 17.16 -1.23 4.91
C LEU A 84 16.13 -0.45 4.11
N LEU A 85 16.18 -0.60 2.78
CA LEU A 85 15.12 -0.21 1.87
C LEU A 85 14.69 -1.43 1.06
N LEU A 86 13.49 -1.92 1.31
CA LEU A 86 12.86 -2.98 0.53
C LEU A 86 11.88 -2.34 -0.46
N GLN A 87 12.08 -2.59 -1.76
CA GLN A 87 11.16 -2.18 -2.83
C GLN A 87 10.52 -3.40 -3.47
N ILE A 88 9.20 -3.33 -3.63
CA ILE A 88 8.34 -4.45 -4.03
C ILE A 88 7.55 -4.02 -5.27
N GLY A 89 7.65 -4.83 -6.32
CA GLY A 89 6.88 -4.70 -7.56
C GLY A 89 6.15 -6.00 -7.89
N TYR A 90 5.35 -5.97 -8.96
CA TYR A 90 4.51 -7.10 -9.36
C TYR A 90 5.30 -8.36 -9.72
N GLY A 91 6.46 -8.22 -10.35
CA GLY A 91 7.32 -9.33 -10.79
C GLY A 91 8.80 -9.13 -10.48
N GLN A 92 9.13 -8.16 -9.63
CA GLN A 92 10.50 -7.83 -9.25
C GLN A 92 10.52 -7.30 -7.82
N GLY A 93 11.69 -7.40 -7.21
CA GLY A 93 11.94 -6.93 -5.86
C GLY A 93 13.39 -6.50 -5.70
N ARG A 94 13.64 -5.59 -4.77
CA ARG A 94 14.99 -5.15 -4.44
C ARG A 94 15.12 -4.87 -2.96
N LEU A 95 16.18 -5.39 -2.35
CA LEU A 95 16.58 -5.07 -0.99
C LEU A 95 17.90 -4.30 -1.01
N LEU A 96 17.94 -3.15 -0.36
CA LEU A 96 19.16 -2.43 -0.03
C LEU A 96 19.39 -2.52 1.47
N VAL A 97 20.59 -2.87 1.90
CA VAL A 97 21.03 -2.81 3.30
C VAL A 97 22.24 -1.89 3.38
N ALA A 98 22.17 -0.87 4.23
CA ALA A 98 23.14 0.21 4.26
C ALA A 98 23.61 0.56 5.69
N SER A 99 24.71 1.30 5.79
CA SER A 99 25.13 1.94 7.04
C SER A 99 24.51 3.33 7.29
N ALA A 100 23.83 3.87 6.26
CA ALA A 100 23.28 5.22 6.20
C ALA A 100 21.89 5.37 6.83
N ASN A 101 21.69 6.45 7.59
CA ASN A 101 20.36 6.90 8.01
C ASN A 101 19.67 7.71 6.90
N MET A 102 18.35 7.86 6.98
CA MET A 102 17.55 8.76 6.13
C MET A 102 17.72 10.23 6.55
N THR A 103 18.95 10.71 6.58
CA THR A 103 19.33 12.08 6.90
C THR A 103 20.07 12.73 5.72
N SER A 104 20.16 14.06 5.70
CA SER A 104 20.97 14.77 4.71
C SER A 104 22.42 14.26 4.65
N SER A 105 23.02 13.99 5.82
CA SER A 105 24.38 13.42 5.91
C SER A 105 24.42 11.96 5.45
N GLY A 106 23.48 11.11 5.83
CA GLY A 106 23.46 9.70 5.38
C GLY A 106 23.22 9.55 3.88
N LEU A 107 22.36 10.37 3.27
CA LEU A 107 22.02 10.27 1.85
C LEU A 107 23.12 10.82 0.92
N ALA A 108 23.85 11.86 1.34
CA ALA A 108 24.77 12.58 0.46
C ALA A 108 26.11 13.02 1.10
N GLY A 109 26.21 13.06 2.42
CA GLY A 109 27.35 13.63 3.16
C GLY A 109 28.40 12.60 3.58
N ASN A 110 28.04 11.58 4.34
CA ASN A 110 28.94 10.58 4.91
C ASN A 110 29.46 9.61 3.84
N LEU A 111 30.62 9.00 4.09
CA LEU A 111 31.06 7.81 3.38
C LEU A 111 30.40 6.59 4.02
N GLU A 112 29.43 6.02 3.32
CA GLU A 112 28.56 4.93 3.77
C GLU A 112 28.76 3.70 2.87
N VAL A 113 28.43 2.52 3.39
CA VAL A 113 28.41 1.27 2.61
C VAL A 113 26.96 0.86 2.34
N VAL A 114 26.70 0.30 1.15
CA VAL A 114 25.41 -0.26 0.77
C VAL A 114 25.61 -1.54 -0.03
N GLY A 115 24.84 -2.57 0.28
CA GLY A 115 24.70 -3.75 -0.56
C GLY A 115 23.29 -3.88 -1.10
N GLN A 116 23.20 -4.54 -2.25
CA GLN A 116 21.96 -4.70 -2.99
C GLN A 116 21.71 -6.16 -3.32
N VAL A 117 20.48 -6.61 -3.14
CA VAL A 117 19.95 -7.89 -3.64
C VAL A 117 18.80 -7.54 -4.58
N VAL A 118 18.85 -8.01 -5.83
CA VAL A 118 17.81 -7.77 -6.83
C VAL A 118 17.22 -9.09 -7.27
N LEU A 119 15.90 -9.17 -7.26
CA LEU A 119 15.18 -10.26 -7.88
C LEU A 119 14.95 -9.93 -9.36
N SER A 120 15.76 -10.53 -10.24
CA SER A 120 15.59 -10.41 -11.69
C SER A 120 14.70 -11.51 -12.28
N ASN A 121 14.59 -12.66 -11.60
CA ASN A 121 13.71 -13.77 -11.96
C ASN A 121 12.80 -14.10 -10.77
N PRO A 122 11.46 -14.07 -10.89
CA PRO A 122 10.52 -14.41 -9.82
C PRO A 122 10.76 -15.76 -9.09
N ALA A 123 11.41 -16.72 -9.75
CA ALA A 123 11.74 -18.04 -9.18
C ALA A 123 13.19 -18.13 -8.64
N GLY A 124 13.94 -17.04 -8.62
CA GLY A 124 15.33 -17.01 -8.16
C GLY A 124 15.46 -17.16 -6.63
N PRO A 125 16.64 -17.58 -6.14
CA PRO A 125 16.90 -17.74 -4.71
C PRO A 125 16.75 -16.43 -3.92
N GLU A 126 16.91 -15.27 -4.57
CA GLU A 126 16.71 -13.96 -3.97
C GLU A 126 15.28 -13.74 -3.47
N ALA A 127 14.28 -14.43 -4.05
CA ALA A 127 12.88 -14.27 -3.66
C ALA A 127 12.68 -14.63 -2.19
N GLY A 128 13.32 -15.72 -1.73
CA GLY A 128 13.26 -16.16 -0.34
C GLY A 128 13.98 -15.21 0.62
N LEU A 129 15.10 -14.60 0.19
CA LEU A 129 15.82 -13.59 0.98
C LEU A 129 15.02 -12.29 1.12
N LEU A 130 14.39 -11.84 0.03
CA LEU A 130 13.50 -10.68 0.06
C LEU A 130 12.24 -10.98 0.89
N ARG A 131 11.74 -12.22 0.88
CA ARG A 131 10.64 -12.64 1.75
C ARG A 131 11.04 -12.62 3.21
N ALA A 132 12.22 -13.12 3.57
CA ALA A 132 12.73 -13.02 4.94
C ALA A 132 12.88 -11.56 5.41
N ALA A 133 13.34 -10.66 4.52
CA ALA A 133 13.39 -9.23 4.82
C ALA A 133 11.99 -8.62 5.03
N PHE A 134 11.01 -8.98 4.20
CA PHE A 134 9.62 -8.55 4.36
C PHE A 134 9.03 -9.03 5.69
N ASP A 135 9.22 -10.32 6.02
CA ASP A 135 8.71 -10.92 7.25
C ASP A 135 9.37 -10.30 8.49
N TYR A 136 10.67 -10.00 8.43
CA TYR A 136 11.38 -9.24 9.47
C TYR A 136 10.72 -7.87 9.71
N VAL A 137 10.49 -7.10 8.65
CA VAL A 137 9.83 -5.78 8.76
C VAL A 137 8.41 -5.91 9.31
N LEU A 138 7.63 -6.89 8.85
CA LEU A 138 6.27 -7.12 9.32
C LEU A 138 6.23 -7.51 10.81
N ALA A 139 7.24 -8.25 11.28
CA ALA A 139 7.38 -8.63 12.69
C ALA A 139 7.77 -7.44 13.59
N LEU A 140 8.41 -6.40 13.04
CA LEU A 140 8.71 -5.18 13.79
C LEU A 140 7.47 -4.35 14.11
N LEU A 141 6.39 -4.47 13.34
CA LEU A 141 5.18 -3.65 13.48
C LEU A 141 4.19 -4.27 14.48
N PRO A 142 3.95 -3.66 15.67
CA PRO A 142 2.91 -4.08 16.60
C PRO A 142 1.51 -4.13 15.98
N GLN A 143 0.62 -4.94 16.54
CA GLN A 143 -0.73 -5.16 16.00
C GLN A 143 -1.56 -3.87 15.89
N GLY A 144 -1.37 -2.90 16.78
CA GLY A 144 -2.11 -1.64 16.74
C GLY A 144 -1.52 -0.56 15.82
N MET A 145 -0.53 -0.89 14.99
CA MET A 145 -0.09 -0.07 13.85
C MET A 145 -0.75 -0.55 12.55
N THR A 146 -2.08 -0.42 12.48
CA THR A 146 -2.87 -0.99 11.39
C THR A 146 -2.56 -0.37 10.04
N ALA A 147 -2.28 0.94 9.94
CA ALA A 147 -2.00 1.61 8.68
C ALA A 147 -0.76 1.02 7.98
N ALA A 148 0.37 0.94 8.68
CA ALA A 148 1.61 0.39 8.13
C ALA A 148 1.47 -1.12 7.80
N ARG A 149 0.76 -1.88 8.64
CA ARG A 149 0.48 -3.31 8.38
C ARG A 149 -0.44 -3.50 7.17
N GLU A 150 -1.46 -2.67 7.00
CA GLU A 150 -2.32 -2.66 5.81
C GLU A 150 -1.51 -2.33 4.56
N GLN A 151 -0.61 -1.35 4.60
CA GLN A 151 0.28 -1.04 3.48
C GLN A 151 1.20 -2.20 3.12
N LEU A 152 1.75 -2.93 4.11
CA LEU A 152 2.55 -4.12 3.86
C LEU A 152 1.73 -5.27 3.28
N ASN A 153 0.54 -5.53 3.82
CA ASN A 153 -0.38 -6.54 3.30
C ASN A 153 -0.81 -6.21 1.87
N TRP A 154 -1.09 -4.93 1.59
CA TRP A 154 -1.39 -4.44 0.24
C TRP A 154 -0.26 -4.73 -0.74
N ALA A 155 0.99 -4.53 -0.31
CA ALA A 155 2.18 -4.84 -1.11
C ALA A 155 2.32 -6.34 -1.35
N LEU A 156 2.15 -7.17 -0.30
CA LEU A 156 2.20 -8.62 -0.39
C LEU A 156 1.14 -9.16 -1.37
N LEU A 157 -0.11 -8.69 -1.27
CA LEU A 157 -1.22 -9.11 -2.12
C LEU A 157 -0.98 -8.84 -3.62
N ARG A 158 -0.11 -7.88 -3.95
CA ARG A 158 0.23 -7.46 -5.33
C ARG A 158 1.56 -8.00 -5.83
N ALA A 159 2.27 -8.79 -5.02
CA ALA A 159 3.52 -9.43 -5.39
C ALA A 159 3.39 -10.96 -5.28
N PRO A 160 2.88 -11.66 -6.32
CA PRO A 160 2.71 -13.12 -6.30
C PRO A 160 4.00 -13.88 -5.99
N TRP A 161 5.14 -13.39 -6.50
CA TRP A 161 6.47 -13.97 -6.23
C TRP A 161 6.83 -13.92 -4.74
N LEU A 162 6.44 -12.85 -4.04
CA LEU A 162 6.72 -12.68 -2.62
C LEU A 162 5.80 -13.58 -1.78
N GLN A 163 4.54 -13.78 -2.20
CA GLN A 163 3.61 -14.70 -1.56
C GLN A 163 4.06 -16.15 -1.68
N ALA A 164 4.49 -16.55 -2.88
CA ALA A 164 4.91 -17.91 -3.20
C ALA A 164 6.29 -18.27 -2.62
N ALA A 165 7.15 -17.27 -2.39
CA ALA A 165 8.49 -17.50 -1.85
C ALA A 165 8.46 -18.10 -0.43
N THR A 166 9.28 -19.12 -0.22
CA THR A 166 9.59 -19.59 1.13
C THR A 166 10.69 -18.71 1.72
N PRO A 167 10.50 -18.12 2.91
CA PRO A 167 11.51 -17.27 3.52
C PRO A 167 12.80 -18.05 3.80
N THR A 168 13.93 -17.50 3.39
CA THR A 168 15.27 -17.96 3.77
C THR A 168 16.14 -16.75 4.08
N ASP A 169 16.93 -16.81 5.13
CA ASP A 169 17.93 -15.77 5.40
C ASP A 169 19.22 -15.99 4.62
N VAL A 170 19.36 -17.12 3.92
CA VAL A 170 20.60 -17.58 3.28
C VAL A 170 20.40 -17.95 1.81
N ILE A 171 21.37 -17.60 0.97
CA ILE A 171 21.56 -18.07 -0.40
C ILE A 171 22.91 -18.78 -0.43
N VAL A 172 22.90 -20.00 -0.96
CA VAL A 172 24.09 -20.83 -1.13
C VAL A 172 24.53 -20.87 -2.59
N ASP A 173 25.83 -20.97 -2.82
CA ASP A 173 26.38 -21.18 -4.15
C ASP A 173 26.20 -22.64 -4.61
N GLU A 174 26.59 -22.94 -5.85
CA GLU A 174 26.51 -24.29 -6.44
C GLU A 174 27.32 -25.35 -5.66
N LYS A 175 28.29 -24.92 -4.85
CA LYS A 175 29.14 -25.78 -4.02
C LYS A 175 28.59 -25.93 -2.59
N GLY A 176 27.46 -25.29 -2.28
CA GLY A 176 26.82 -25.32 -0.98
C GLY A 176 27.43 -24.36 0.05
N TYR A 177 28.36 -23.49 -0.34
CA TYR A 177 28.86 -22.44 0.56
C TYR A 177 27.84 -21.33 0.68
N VAL A 178 27.81 -20.67 1.85
CA VAL A 178 27.01 -19.46 2.03
C VAL A 178 27.59 -18.35 1.15
N ASP A 179 26.85 -18.00 0.09
CA ASP A 179 27.17 -16.88 -0.78
C ASP A 179 26.70 -15.57 -0.15
N THR A 180 25.43 -15.56 0.29
CA THR A 180 24.77 -14.37 0.82
C THR A 180 23.90 -14.71 2.01
N ARG A 181 23.93 -13.86 3.05
CA ARG A 181 23.04 -14.03 4.21
C ARG A 181 22.53 -12.69 4.73
N LEU A 182 21.23 -12.63 5.02
CA LEU A 182 20.58 -11.50 5.70
C LEU A 182 20.63 -11.72 7.21
N LEU A 183 21.40 -10.89 7.91
CA LEU A 183 21.61 -10.99 9.35
C LEU A 183 20.89 -9.84 10.05
N ALA A 184 19.61 -10.05 10.36
CA ALA A 184 18.80 -9.11 11.16
C ALA A 184 18.80 -9.50 12.65
N HIS A 185 18.53 -8.55 13.55
CA HIS A 185 18.42 -8.82 14.98
C HIS A 185 17.46 -9.98 15.27
N ASN A 186 17.92 -10.91 16.10
CA ASN A 186 17.18 -12.08 16.56
C ASN A 186 17.52 -12.29 18.05
N ARG A 187 16.52 -12.69 18.85
CA ARG A 187 16.69 -13.01 20.27
C ARG A 187 17.51 -14.27 20.52
N SER A 188 17.57 -15.21 19.56
CA SER A 188 18.22 -16.51 19.77
C SER A 188 19.71 -16.54 19.47
N ALA A 189 20.18 -15.72 18.51
CA ALA A 189 21.57 -15.70 18.08
C ALA A 189 21.99 -14.30 17.66
N SER A 190 23.22 -13.92 18.04
CA SER A 190 23.78 -12.61 17.75
C SER A 190 24.21 -12.48 16.28
N ILE A 191 24.35 -11.24 15.79
CA ILE A 191 24.88 -11.03 14.43
C ILE A 191 26.34 -11.47 14.36
N GLY A 192 27.13 -11.19 15.39
CA GLY A 192 28.53 -11.61 15.48
C GLY A 192 28.70 -13.13 15.42
N SER A 193 27.94 -13.89 16.22
CA SER A 193 28.02 -15.36 16.21
C SER A 193 27.62 -15.95 14.86
N ARG A 194 26.57 -15.44 14.21
CA ARG A 194 26.16 -15.90 12.87
C ARG A 194 27.13 -15.48 11.75
N PHE A 195 27.86 -14.38 11.93
CA PHE A 195 28.96 -14.02 11.04
C PHE A 195 30.11 -15.03 11.18
N VAL A 196 30.52 -15.36 12.41
CA VAL A 196 31.53 -16.40 12.68
C VAL A 196 31.09 -17.75 12.12
N GLU A 197 29.81 -18.12 12.28
CA GLU A 197 29.22 -19.33 11.70
C GLU A 197 29.34 -19.34 10.16
N ALA A 198 29.05 -18.21 9.50
CA ALA A 198 29.14 -18.10 8.04
C ALA A 198 30.59 -18.14 7.52
N VAL A 199 31.56 -17.68 8.33
CA VAL A 199 32.99 -17.83 8.05
C VAL A 199 33.42 -19.30 8.15
N GLY A 200 32.86 -20.04 9.11
CA GLY A 200 33.16 -21.44 9.34
C GLY A 200 34.49 -21.66 10.05
N THR A 201 35.14 -22.80 9.80
CA THR A 201 36.40 -23.21 10.47
C THR A 201 37.66 -22.81 9.69
N THR A 202 37.51 -22.00 8.65
CA THR A 202 38.63 -21.62 7.77
C THR A 202 39.61 -20.72 8.52
N PRO A 203 40.94 -20.97 8.44
CA PRO A 203 41.94 -20.07 9.02
C PRO A 203 41.83 -18.66 8.43
N ILE A 204 41.82 -17.65 9.31
CA ILE A 204 41.73 -16.25 8.91
C ILE A 204 43.12 -15.62 8.93
N ARG A 205 43.57 -15.17 7.77
CA ARG A 205 44.83 -14.44 7.63
C ARG A 205 44.69 -13.03 8.21
N ARG A 206 43.65 -12.30 7.81
CA ARG A 206 43.44 -10.90 8.19
C ARG A 206 41.98 -10.62 8.55
N LEU A 207 41.75 -9.92 9.65
CA LEU A 207 40.46 -9.30 9.97
C LEU A 207 40.55 -7.79 9.75
N VAL A 208 39.83 -7.26 8.76
CA VAL A 208 39.73 -5.81 8.49
C VAL A 208 38.47 -5.26 9.13
N VAL A 209 38.58 -4.16 9.88
CA VAL A 209 37.46 -3.54 10.60
C VAL A 209 37.36 -2.06 10.29
N ILE A 210 36.20 -1.64 9.80
CA ILE A 210 35.80 -0.24 9.63
C ILE A 210 34.58 -0.01 10.52
N SER A 211 34.70 0.88 11.50
CA SER A 211 33.60 1.25 12.39
C SER A 211 33.77 2.68 12.90
N PRO A 212 32.72 3.52 12.89
CA PRO A 212 32.77 4.86 13.47
C PRO A 212 32.72 4.83 15.00
N TYR A 213 32.08 3.81 15.59
CA TYR A 213 31.86 3.70 17.03
C TYR A 213 32.32 2.35 17.58
N TRP A 214 32.80 2.36 18.82
CA TRP A 214 33.49 1.26 19.48
C TRP A 214 33.03 1.14 20.95
N ASP A 215 33.11 -0.07 21.52
CA ASP A 215 32.95 -0.22 22.97
C ASP A 215 34.14 0.43 23.68
N GLU A 216 33.92 1.09 24.82
CA GLU A 216 34.99 1.70 25.62
C GLU A 216 36.09 0.69 26.00
N THR A 217 35.74 -0.59 26.12
CA THR A 217 36.66 -1.70 26.45
C THR A 217 37.10 -2.53 25.24
N LEU A 218 36.68 -2.16 24.02
CA LEU A 218 36.85 -2.92 22.78
C LEU A 218 36.32 -4.38 22.87
N ALA A 219 35.29 -4.62 23.68
CA ALA A 219 34.77 -5.96 23.95
C ALA A 219 34.34 -6.72 22.69
N ALA A 220 33.64 -6.08 21.75
CA ALA A 220 33.26 -6.73 20.50
C ALA A 220 34.46 -7.12 19.63
N LEU A 221 35.46 -6.23 19.52
CA LEU A 221 36.69 -6.51 18.78
C LEU A 221 37.46 -7.69 19.40
N LYS A 222 37.57 -7.72 20.73
CA LYS A 222 38.19 -8.82 21.47
C LYS A 222 37.46 -10.14 21.24
N GLY A 223 36.13 -10.13 21.30
CA GLY A 223 35.31 -11.31 21.00
C GLY A 223 35.48 -11.83 19.57
N LEU A 224 35.57 -10.95 18.58
CA LEU A 224 35.86 -11.34 17.19
C LEU A 224 37.27 -11.94 17.04
N ASN A 225 38.27 -11.35 17.71
CA ASN A 225 39.64 -11.88 17.72
C ASN A 225 39.70 -13.29 18.35
N GLU A 226 39.01 -13.51 19.47
CA GLU A 226 38.95 -14.81 20.13
C GLU A 226 38.25 -15.88 19.28
N ALA A 227 37.16 -15.50 18.59
CA ALA A 227 36.37 -16.40 17.78
C ALA A 227 37.03 -16.76 16.43
N LEU A 228 37.59 -15.77 15.73
CA LEU A 228 38.15 -15.96 14.38
C LEU A 228 39.66 -16.25 14.38
N LYS A 229 40.37 -15.92 15.48
CA LYS A 229 41.82 -16.07 15.65
C LYS A 229 42.63 -15.61 14.42
N PRO A 230 42.42 -14.37 13.93
CA PRO A 230 43.11 -13.89 12.75
C PRO A 230 44.62 -13.75 13.02
N THR A 231 45.45 -13.95 11.99
CA THR A 231 46.90 -13.73 12.11
C THR A 231 47.22 -12.24 12.30
N GLU A 232 46.43 -11.36 11.69
CA GLU A 232 46.53 -9.90 11.85
C GLU A 232 45.15 -9.22 11.85
N ILE A 233 45.04 -8.09 12.54
CA ILE A 233 43.84 -7.24 12.57
C ILE A 233 44.20 -5.87 11.98
N ALA A 234 43.52 -5.46 10.93
CA ALA A 234 43.66 -4.14 10.33
C ALA A 234 42.48 -3.24 10.73
N LEU A 235 42.74 -2.22 11.53
CA LEU A 235 41.75 -1.22 11.93
C LEU A 235 41.87 0.01 11.01
N LEU A 236 40.79 0.34 10.31
CA LEU A 236 40.73 1.56 9.49
C LEU A 236 39.98 2.63 10.27
N LEU A 237 40.70 3.64 10.71
CA LEU A 237 40.20 4.70 11.57
C LEU A 237 40.30 6.05 10.87
N GLN A 238 39.44 6.98 11.25
CA GLN A 238 39.55 8.39 10.88
C GLN A 238 40.12 9.15 12.11
N PRO A 239 41.46 9.25 12.26
CA PRO A 239 42.08 9.64 13.53
C PRO A 239 41.60 10.99 14.03
N GLU A 240 41.40 11.95 13.13
CA GLU A 240 41.01 13.33 13.45
C GLU A 240 39.67 13.47 14.19
N ILE A 241 38.83 12.42 14.21
CA ILE A 241 37.53 12.44 14.89
C ILE A 241 37.64 11.95 16.36
N GLY A 242 38.69 11.22 16.73
CA GLY A 242 38.94 10.84 18.14
C GLY A 242 37.96 9.83 18.75
N LEU A 243 37.27 9.01 17.96
CA LEU A 243 36.25 8.07 18.44
C LEU A 243 36.79 6.67 18.82
N PHE A 244 38.10 6.44 18.73
CA PHE A 244 38.69 5.13 19.04
C PHE A 244 39.30 5.09 20.45
N PRO A 245 38.89 4.15 21.33
CA PRO A 245 39.43 4.02 22.67
C PRO A 245 40.80 3.32 22.67
N LYS A 246 41.85 4.07 22.28
CA LYS A 246 43.22 3.56 22.12
C LYS A 246 43.77 2.86 23.37
N ASP A 247 43.44 3.36 24.57
CA ASP A 247 43.96 2.82 25.84
C ASP A 247 43.37 1.44 26.19
N ALA A 248 42.25 1.06 25.58
CA ALA A 248 41.65 -0.26 25.77
C ALA A 248 42.33 -1.34 24.92
N LEU A 249 43.24 -0.94 24.01
CA LEU A 249 44.04 -1.83 23.21
C LEU A 249 45.18 -2.42 24.06
N GLY A 250 44.99 -3.66 24.53
CA GLY A 250 46.05 -4.39 25.22
C GLY A 250 47.05 -5.03 24.26
N CYS A 251 48.22 -5.43 24.78
CA CYS A 251 49.33 -6.04 24.02
C CYS A 251 49.03 -7.41 23.38
N ALA A 252 47.84 -7.98 23.59
CA ALA A 252 47.50 -9.36 23.21
C ALA A 252 46.91 -9.52 21.81
N MET A 253 46.55 -8.43 21.10
CA MET A 253 45.94 -8.50 19.77
C MET A 253 46.93 -8.06 18.67
N PRO A 254 47.01 -8.76 17.53
CA PRO A 254 47.94 -8.43 16.44
C PRO A 254 47.41 -7.27 15.57
N VAL A 255 47.30 -6.08 16.17
CA VAL A 255 46.61 -4.93 15.57
C VAL A 255 47.55 -4.02 14.79
N GLN A 256 47.11 -3.64 13.59
CA GLN A 256 47.69 -2.63 12.73
C GLN A 256 46.64 -1.56 12.43
N ILE A 257 47.01 -0.29 12.50
CA ILE A 257 46.10 0.84 12.35
C ILE A 257 46.42 1.59 11.06
N PHE A 258 45.39 1.88 10.28
CA PHE A 258 45.49 2.58 8.99
C PHE A 258 44.51 3.75 8.95
N PRO A 259 44.85 4.89 8.31
CA PRO A 259 43.93 5.99 8.12
C PRO A 259 42.91 5.67 7.04
N ILE A 260 41.66 6.08 7.23
CA ILE A 260 40.62 6.08 6.20
C ILE A 260 39.93 7.44 6.13
N GLY A 261 39.43 7.77 4.94
CA GLY A 261 38.75 9.03 4.66
C GLY A 261 39.61 9.96 3.80
N PRO A 262 39.30 11.27 3.76
CA PRO A 262 39.91 12.17 2.79
C PRO A 262 41.43 12.33 2.95
N ALA A 263 41.94 12.23 4.19
CA ALA A 263 43.38 12.24 4.48
C ALA A 263 44.11 11.01 3.92
N ALA A 264 43.40 9.90 3.69
CA ALA A 264 43.91 8.68 3.08
C ALA A 264 43.71 8.63 1.55
N GLY A 265 43.23 9.72 0.93
CA GLY A 265 42.88 9.76 -0.49
C GLY A 265 41.53 9.11 -0.82
N VAL A 266 40.72 8.77 0.19
CA VAL A 266 39.40 8.16 0.01
C VAL A 266 38.31 9.24 0.12
N GLY A 267 37.62 9.49 -0.99
CA GLY A 267 36.53 10.47 -1.06
C GLY A 267 37.01 11.92 -1.24
N LYS A 268 36.05 12.85 -1.31
CA LYS A 268 36.34 14.30 -1.35
C LYS A 268 36.64 14.82 0.06
N ALA A 269 37.45 15.88 0.18
CA ALA A 269 37.83 16.53 1.44
C ALA A 269 36.63 16.70 2.40
N SER A 270 36.87 16.49 3.70
CA SER A 270 35.96 16.65 4.86
C SER A 270 34.80 15.67 5.12
N ARG A 271 34.66 14.56 4.37
CA ARG A 271 33.57 13.59 4.61
C ARG A 271 33.87 12.64 5.79
N PHE A 272 32.89 12.44 6.66
CA PHE A 272 32.94 11.50 7.78
C PHE A 272 32.79 10.04 7.29
N VAL A 273 33.67 9.14 7.73
CA VAL A 273 33.59 7.70 7.45
C VAL A 273 32.63 7.05 8.44
N HIS A 274 31.41 6.78 7.98
CA HIS A 274 30.35 6.16 8.77
C HIS A 274 30.06 4.72 8.32
N ALA A 275 30.78 4.20 7.33
CA ALA A 275 30.72 2.82 6.90
C ALA A 275 31.05 1.86 8.05
N LYS A 276 30.36 0.71 8.05
CA LYS A 276 30.46 -0.34 9.06
C LYS A 276 30.70 -1.65 8.35
N VAL A 277 31.93 -2.13 8.38
CA VAL A 277 32.39 -3.26 7.58
C VAL A 277 33.34 -4.13 8.39
N LEU A 278 33.10 -5.45 8.39
CA LEU A 278 34.06 -6.47 8.82
C LEU A 278 34.43 -7.32 7.59
N ILE A 279 35.72 -7.58 7.40
CA ILE A 279 36.21 -8.48 6.34
C ILE A 279 37.13 -9.50 6.99
N ALA A 280 36.70 -10.75 7.07
CA ALA A 280 37.57 -11.86 7.45
C ALA A 280 38.15 -12.49 6.17
N GLN A 281 39.43 -12.28 5.92
CA GLN A 281 40.14 -12.80 4.75
C GLN A 281 40.75 -14.15 5.08
N SER A 282 40.36 -15.17 4.33
CA SER A 282 41.00 -16.48 4.29
C SER A 282 41.79 -16.65 2.99
N ASP A 283 42.44 -17.80 2.82
CA ASP A 283 43.09 -18.13 1.55
C ASP A 283 42.08 -18.40 0.42
N ASP A 284 40.85 -18.82 0.78
CA ASP A 284 39.83 -19.27 -0.18
C ASP A 284 38.75 -18.21 -0.48
N ALA A 285 38.53 -17.27 0.42
CA ALA A 285 37.49 -16.24 0.27
C ALA A 285 37.69 -15.03 1.19
N ASP A 286 37.09 -13.90 0.77
CA ASP A 286 36.81 -12.77 1.63
C ASP A 286 35.38 -12.89 2.19
N HIS A 287 35.24 -12.92 3.51
CA HIS A 287 33.96 -12.98 4.21
C HIS A 287 33.58 -11.59 4.72
N VAL A 288 32.61 -10.95 4.08
CA VAL A 288 32.29 -9.53 4.30
C VAL A 288 30.96 -9.40 5.05
N LEU A 289 30.98 -8.74 6.21
CA LEU A 289 29.78 -8.29 6.91
C LEU A 289 29.67 -6.77 6.82
N TYR A 290 28.54 -6.25 6.37
CA TYR A 290 28.30 -4.81 6.32
C TYR A 290 26.82 -4.46 6.52
N GLY A 291 26.53 -3.23 6.94
CA GLY A 291 25.17 -2.76 7.19
C GLY A 291 25.13 -1.77 8.33
N SER A 292 24.19 -1.93 9.25
CA SER A 292 24.00 -0.99 10.36
C SER A 292 24.87 -1.29 11.60
N THR A 293 25.54 -2.44 11.65
CA THR A 293 26.24 -2.94 12.85
C THR A 293 27.60 -2.27 13.08
N ASN A 294 27.72 -1.45 14.11
CA ASN A 294 29.04 -1.02 14.61
C ASN A 294 29.83 -2.19 15.21
N CYS A 295 31.14 -2.02 15.37
CA CYS A 295 31.98 -2.94 16.15
C CYS A 295 31.78 -2.71 17.66
N THR A 296 30.57 -2.97 18.14
CA THR A 296 30.15 -2.84 19.54
C THR A 296 29.36 -4.06 19.99
N VAL A 297 29.40 -4.38 21.28
CA VAL A 297 28.64 -5.50 21.85
C VAL A 297 27.13 -5.24 21.71
N ALA A 298 26.69 -3.99 21.81
CA ALA A 298 25.29 -3.61 21.61
C ALA A 298 24.78 -3.95 20.21
N ALA A 299 25.63 -3.85 19.17
CA ALA A 299 25.25 -4.13 17.78
C ALA A 299 25.51 -5.58 17.36
N LEU A 300 26.71 -6.11 17.63
CA LEU A 300 27.11 -7.45 17.21
C LEU A 300 26.62 -8.54 18.16
N GLY A 301 26.44 -8.24 19.44
CA GLY A 301 26.23 -9.22 20.51
C GLY A 301 27.47 -10.06 20.82
N SER A 302 27.25 -11.19 21.48
CA SER A 302 28.29 -12.17 21.82
C SER A 302 27.80 -13.59 21.53
N ASP A 303 28.59 -14.60 21.90
CA ASP A 303 28.18 -16.01 21.94
C ASP A 303 27.06 -16.28 22.95
N LYS A 304 26.94 -15.47 24.01
CA LYS A 304 26.01 -15.68 25.13
C LYS A 304 24.69 -14.92 25.01
N PHE A 305 24.68 -13.78 24.32
CA PHE A 305 23.51 -12.95 24.20
C PHE A 305 23.44 -12.22 22.86
N ALA A 306 22.22 -11.99 22.39
CA ALA A 306 21.97 -11.11 21.27
C ALA A 306 22.29 -9.65 21.65
N GLY A 307 22.85 -8.88 20.72
CA GLY A 307 23.08 -7.44 20.91
C GLY A 307 21.77 -6.74 21.29
N SER A 308 21.87 -5.74 22.18
CA SER A 308 20.69 -4.99 22.66
C SER A 308 20.05 -4.12 21.57
N ASN A 309 20.80 -3.74 20.55
CA ASN A 309 20.29 -2.98 19.42
C ASN A 309 19.58 -3.89 18.43
N HIS A 310 18.51 -3.35 17.83
CA HIS A 310 17.96 -3.93 16.63
C HIS A 310 18.82 -3.47 15.45
N GLU A 311 19.41 -4.40 14.71
CA GLU A 311 20.34 -4.14 13.63
C GLU A 311 20.01 -5.01 12.41
N VAL A 312 20.53 -4.64 11.25
CA VAL A 312 20.49 -5.47 10.03
C VAL A 312 21.81 -5.35 9.26
N ALA A 313 22.33 -6.49 8.85
CA ALA A 313 23.54 -6.60 8.05
C ALA A 313 23.35 -7.59 6.90
N LEU A 314 24.14 -7.43 5.85
CA LEU A 314 24.37 -8.44 4.84
C LEU A 314 25.75 -9.06 5.04
N TYR A 315 25.77 -10.38 4.96
CA TYR A 315 26.99 -11.13 4.73
C TYR A 315 27.11 -11.44 3.24
N ARG A 316 28.33 -11.33 2.70
CA ARG A 316 28.70 -11.79 1.35
C ARG A 316 30.02 -12.54 1.40
N ARG A 317 30.08 -13.66 0.69
CA ARG A 317 31.32 -14.37 0.37
C ARG A 317 31.82 -13.90 -0.99
N LEU A 318 33.02 -13.36 -1.04
CA LEU A 318 33.67 -12.89 -2.27
C LEU A 318 34.95 -13.67 -2.52
N LYS A 319 35.52 -13.54 -3.73
CA LYS A 319 36.81 -14.14 -4.03
C LYS A 319 37.91 -13.50 -3.16
N PRO A 320 39.02 -14.21 -2.89
CA PRO A 320 40.14 -13.64 -2.13
C PRO A 320 40.59 -12.29 -2.71
N GLY A 321 40.63 -11.25 -1.86
CA GLY A 321 41.06 -9.90 -2.23
C GLY A 321 40.01 -9.02 -2.93
N GLU A 322 38.90 -9.58 -3.40
CA GLU A 322 37.86 -8.86 -4.13
C GLU A 322 37.17 -7.80 -3.24
N ALA A 323 37.01 -8.07 -1.95
CA ALA A 323 36.38 -7.12 -1.04
C ALA A 323 37.19 -5.82 -0.91
N LEU A 324 38.52 -5.93 -0.85
CA LEU A 324 39.43 -4.79 -0.75
C LEU A 324 39.48 -3.99 -2.05
N GLU A 325 39.39 -4.67 -3.19
CA GLU A 325 39.32 -4.03 -4.51
C GLU A 325 38.03 -3.21 -4.66
N LEU A 326 36.87 -3.83 -4.39
CA LEU A 326 35.56 -3.19 -4.50
C LEU A 326 35.42 -1.95 -3.60
N LEU A 327 36.02 -1.99 -2.41
CA LEU A 327 35.99 -0.89 -1.45
C LEU A 327 37.16 0.10 -1.63
N GLY A 328 38.09 -0.15 -2.57
CA GLY A 328 39.24 0.70 -2.82
C GLY A 328 40.27 0.75 -1.67
N LEU A 329 40.36 -0.31 -0.87
CA LEU A 329 41.18 -0.37 0.35
C LEU A 329 42.61 -0.87 0.10
N ASN A 330 42.91 -1.44 -1.07
CA ASN A 330 44.25 -1.94 -1.41
C ASN A 330 45.33 -0.85 -1.32
N ALA A 331 44.99 0.39 -1.68
CA ALA A 331 45.91 1.53 -1.61
C ALA A 331 46.18 2.03 -0.17
N ILE A 332 45.34 1.61 0.79
CA ILE A 332 45.42 2.03 2.20
C ILE A 332 46.16 0.99 3.04
N LEU A 333 45.94 -0.30 2.77
CA LEU A 333 46.48 -1.42 3.54
C LEU A 333 47.93 -1.74 3.14
N THR A 334 48.81 -0.74 3.23
CA THR A 334 50.25 -0.85 2.94
C THR A 334 51.07 -0.45 4.16
N SER A 335 52.27 -1.02 4.33
CA SER A 335 53.12 -0.74 5.49
C SER A 335 53.50 0.74 5.63
N GLU A 336 53.52 1.49 4.52
CA GLU A 336 53.82 2.93 4.47
C GLU A 336 52.72 3.80 5.09
N LYS A 337 51.50 3.27 5.21
CA LYS A 337 50.32 3.97 5.73
C LYS A 337 50.00 3.60 7.18
N LEU A 338 50.85 2.80 7.83
CA LEU A 338 50.67 2.42 9.23
C LEU A 338 50.75 3.63 10.14
N ILE A 339 49.83 3.69 11.10
CA ILE A 339 49.78 4.71 12.14
C ILE A 339 50.19 4.07 13.46
N ALA A 340 51.13 4.72 14.15
CA ALA A 340 51.51 4.36 15.51
C ALA A 340 50.38 4.74 16.48
N ILE A 341 49.98 3.82 17.35
CA ILE A 341 48.84 4.00 18.26
C ILE A 341 48.99 5.23 19.16
N GLU A 342 50.23 5.57 19.53
CA GLU A 342 50.58 6.71 20.38
C GLU A 342 50.25 8.05 19.73
N THR A 343 50.13 8.08 18.39
CA THR A 343 49.79 9.29 17.62
C THR A 343 48.28 9.52 17.51
N LEU A 344 47.46 8.56 17.93
CA LEU A 344 46.01 8.73 17.94
C LEU A 344 45.59 9.74 19.03
N PRO A 345 44.63 10.64 18.73
CA PRO A 345 44.11 11.56 19.74
C PRO A 345 43.42 10.82 20.88
N GLU A 346 43.24 11.53 22.00
CA GLU A 346 42.49 11.03 23.14
C GLU A 346 41.06 10.67 22.76
N PHE A 347 40.55 9.60 23.36
CA PHE A 347 39.19 9.14 23.10
C PHE A 347 38.18 10.18 23.58
N GLN A 348 37.42 10.72 22.64
CA GLN A 348 36.30 11.62 22.90
C GLN A 348 35.02 10.87 22.66
N LYS A 349 34.27 10.63 23.73
CA LYS A 349 32.91 10.11 23.59
C LYS A 349 32.08 11.16 22.83
N GLY A 350 31.51 10.76 21.70
CA GLY A 350 30.66 11.63 20.90
C GLY A 350 29.49 12.19 21.71
N GLU A 351 28.86 13.25 21.19
CA GLU A 351 27.68 13.86 21.83
C GLU A 351 26.58 12.81 22.07
N SER A 352 26.06 12.77 23.30
CA SER A 352 24.97 11.88 23.65
C SER A 352 23.64 12.50 23.21
N ILE A 353 22.88 11.77 22.40
CA ILE A 353 21.50 12.14 22.06
C ILE A 353 20.63 11.93 23.31
N PRO A 354 19.76 12.88 23.70
CA PRO A 354 18.92 12.77 24.89
C PRO A 354 17.72 11.83 24.66
N LEU A 355 18.01 10.55 24.39
CA LEU A 355 17.02 9.52 24.06
C LEU A 355 15.97 9.33 25.18
N ASP A 356 16.39 9.37 26.43
CA ASP A 356 15.47 9.21 27.58
C ASP A 356 14.51 10.39 27.70
N GLU A 357 14.96 11.60 27.40
CA GLU A 357 14.10 12.79 27.38
C GLU A 357 13.07 12.69 26.25
N CYS A 358 13.52 12.32 25.05
CA CYS A 358 12.64 12.08 23.91
C CYS A 358 11.58 11.00 24.21
N GLN A 359 11.97 9.95 24.94
CA GLN A 359 11.04 8.88 25.35
C GLN A 359 9.99 9.38 26.35
N ARG A 360 10.39 10.18 27.34
CA ARG A 360 9.48 10.76 28.34
C ARG A 360 8.55 11.81 27.74
N ARG A 361 8.99 12.52 26.69
CA ARG A 361 8.20 13.55 26.02
C ARG A 361 7.35 13.04 24.85
N GLY A 362 7.44 11.77 24.47
CA GLY A 362 6.71 11.23 23.31
C GLY A 362 5.20 11.11 23.54
N SER A 363 4.38 11.55 22.57
CA SER A 363 2.91 11.50 22.63
C SER A 363 2.27 10.16 22.19
N GLY A 364 3.08 9.18 21.77
CA GLY A 364 2.58 7.89 21.26
C GLY A 364 2.29 7.91 19.76
N TYR A 365 1.39 7.04 19.30
CA TYR A 365 1.11 6.86 17.88
C TYR A 365 -0.39 7.05 17.58
N PHE A 366 -0.69 7.78 16.51
CA PHE A 366 -2.06 8.17 16.15
C PHE A 366 -2.41 7.71 14.74
N GLU A 367 -3.56 7.04 14.61
CA GLU A 367 -4.16 6.68 13.34
C GLU A 367 -5.57 7.24 13.23
N LEU A 368 -5.93 7.73 12.04
CA LEU A 368 -7.25 8.26 11.73
C LEU A 368 -7.84 7.49 10.55
N ALA A 369 -9.01 6.89 10.76
CA ALA A 369 -9.81 6.23 9.73
C ALA A 369 -11.22 6.84 9.74
N GLY A 370 -11.56 7.61 8.70
CA GLY A 370 -12.74 8.47 8.71
C GLY A 370 -12.68 9.49 9.85
N ASP A 371 -13.66 9.40 10.75
CA ASP A 371 -13.76 10.17 11.99
C ASP A 371 -13.23 9.41 13.21
N ILE A 372 -12.80 8.16 13.06
CA ILE A 372 -12.31 7.33 14.16
C ILE A 372 -10.82 7.55 14.35
N LEU A 373 -10.46 8.24 15.44
CA LEU A 373 -9.09 8.38 15.89
C LEU A 373 -8.74 7.23 16.83
N ARG A 374 -7.69 6.48 16.50
CA ARG A 374 -7.06 5.51 17.39
C ARG A 374 -5.73 6.05 17.88
N TRP A 375 -5.56 6.10 19.19
CA TRP A 375 -4.35 6.53 19.87
C TRP A 375 -3.73 5.36 20.62
N GLN A 376 -2.52 4.97 20.23
CA GLN A 376 -1.66 4.09 21.01
C GLN A 376 -0.83 4.92 21.98
N LYS A 377 -1.11 4.77 23.26
CA LYS A 377 -0.46 5.50 24.34
C LYS A 377 0.94 4.94 24.59
N PRO A 378 1.92 5.77 24.98
CA PRO A 378 3.15 5.29 25.57
C PRO A 378 2.86 4.40 26.78
N SER A 379 3.66 3.35 27.01
CA SER A 379 3.41 2.38 28.09
C SER A 379 3.42 3.02 29.50
N TRP A 380 4.19 4.08 29.69
CA TRP A 380 4.25 4.84 30.95
C TRP A 380 3.00 5.70 31.20
N LEU A 381 2.12 5.83 30.21
CA LEU A 381 0.90 6.62 30.24
C LEU A 381 -0.36 5.79 30.53
N ALA A 382 -0.21 4.49 30.80
CA ALA A 382 -1.34 3.61 31.05
C ALA A 382 -2.09 4.06 32.33
N GLY A 383 -3.31 4.59 32.18
CA GLY A 383 -4.22 4.91 33.28
C GLY A 383 -4.24 6.36 33.78
N ALA A 384 -3.45 7.28 33.21
CA ALA A 384 -3.50 8.70 33.57
C ALA A 384 -4.43 9.52 32.64
N GLN A 385 -5.03 10.59 33.16
CA GLN A 385 -5.89 11.49 32.37
C GLN A 385 -5.03 12.48 31.59
N HIS A 386 -5.26 12.56 30.28
CA HIS A 386 -4.55 13.47 29.40
C HIS A 386 -5.48 14.10 28.39
N LYS A 387 -5.16 15.34 28.03
CA LYS A 387 -5.81 16.05 26.93
C LYS A 387 -4.99 15.83 25.65
N LEU A 388 -5.69 15.72 24.52
CA LEU A 388 -5.07 15.71 23.21
C LEU A 388 -5.24 17.06 22.53
N GLU A 389 -4.19 17.52 21.88
CA GLU A 389 -4.17 18.73 21.06
C GLU A 389 -3.79 18.35 19.63
N PHE A 390 -4.56 18.83 18.66
CA PHE A 390 -4.35 18.54 17.25
C PHE A 390 -3.76 19.74 16.52
N LEU A 391 -2.92 19.47 15.52
CA LEU A 391 -2.17 20.49 14.80
C LEU A 391 -2.33 20.28 13.29
N ASP A 392 -2.41 21.39 12.56
CA ASP A 392 -2.36 21.38 11.09
C ASP A 392 -0.93 21.15 10.55
N THR A 393 -0.79 21.15 9.23
CA THR A 393 0.51 21.00 8.53
C THR A 393 1.56 22.08 8.88
N ARG A 394 1.13 23.22 9.43
CA ARG A 394 2.00 24.34 9.85
C ARG A 394 2.25 24.34 11.36
N GLY A 395 1.68 23.39 12.09
CA GLY A 395 1.76 23.34 13.55
C GLY A 395 0.76 24.26 14.26
N ALA A 396 -0.25 24.79 13.56
CA ALA A 396 -1.31 25.58 14.18
C ALA A 396 -2.34 24.68 14.85
N VAL A 397 -2.79 25.08 16.04
CA VAL A 397 -3.73 24.31 16.87
C VAL A 397 -5.11 24.27 16.23
N LEU A 398 -5.68 23.07 16.17
CA LEU A 398 -7.03 22.81 15.66
C LEU A 398 -8.00 22.64 16.83
N LEU A 399 -9.16 23.28 16.73
CA LEU A 399 -10.27 23.10 17.68
C LEU A 399 -10.99 21.79 17.35
N ALA A 400 -10.71 20.74 18.11
CA ALA A 400 -11.28 19.41 17.96
C ALA A 400 -12.24 19.08 19.09
N GLU A 401 -13.35 18.41 18.75
CA GLU A 401 -14.20 17.73 19.73
C GLU A 401 -13.90 16.23 19.69
N LEU A 402 -13.62 15.65 20.86
CA LEU A 402 -13.29 14.24 21.04
C LEU A 402 -14.40 13.56 21.85
N THR A 403 -15.05 12.56 21.25
CA THR A 403 -15.99 11.68 21.96
C THR A 403 -15.34 10.32 22.19
N PRO A 404 -15.10 9.89 23.43
CA PRO A 404 -14.47 8.59 23.70
C PRO A 404 -15.40 7.44 23.30
N LEU A 405 -14.84 6.42 22.63
CA LEU A 405 -15.54 5.18 22.26
C LEU A 405 -15.07 3.99 23.10
N LYS A 406 -13.76 3.83 23.23
CA LYS A 406 -13.15 2.70 23.95
C LYS A 406 -11.77 3.11 24.46
N ASP A 407 -11.42 2.69 25.67
CA ASP A 407 -10.08 2.79 26.22
C ASP A 407 -9.72 1.47 26.89
N ASP A 408 -8.69 0.78 26.39
CA ASP A 408 -8.17 -0.47 26.97
C ASP A 408 -6.89 -0.25 27.79
N GLY A 409 -6.59 1.01 28.13
CA GLY A 409 -5.43 1.42 28.91
C GLY A 409 -4.24 1.80 28.04
N LEU A 410 -3.89 0.97 27.04
CA LEU A 410 -2.79 1.24 26.11
C LEU A 410 -3.26 1.80 24.76
N THR A 411 -4.51 1.54 24.40
CA THR A 411 -5.15 2.02 23.18
C THR A 411 -6.45 2.72 23.54
N ALA A 412 -6.57 3.97 23.13
CA ALA A 412 -7.81 4.74 23.22
C ALA A 412 -8.35 5.03 21.81
N THR A 413 -9.67 4.98 21.68
CA THR A 413 -10.39 5.23 20.44
C THR A 413 -11.43 6.30 20.67
N PHE A 414 -11.48 7.27 19.76
CA PHE A 414 -12.36 8.43 19.84
C PHE A 414 -13.06 8.66 18.49
N VAL A 415 -14.25 9.25 18.53
CA VAL A 415 -14.80 9.98 17.39
C VAL A 415 -14.23 11.38 17.42
N LEU A 416 -13.62 11.80 16.31
CA LEU A 416 -12.95 13.07 16.14
C LEU A 416 -13.75 13.96 15.18
N ASN A 417 -14.39 14.99 15.74
CA ASN A 417 -15.10 15.98 14.95
C ASN A 417 -14.20 17.19 14.69
N LEU A 418 -13.85 17.40 13.41
CA LEU A 418 -12.94 18.43 12.94
C LEU A 418 -13.33 18.91 11.54
N SER A 419 -13.21 20.21 11.29
CA SER A 419 -13.40 20.80 9.96
C SER A 419 -12.19 20.60 9.05
N VAL A 420 -10.99 20.42 9.62
CA VAL A 420 -9.73 20.23 8.90
C VAL A 420 -9.02 18.99 9.44
N LEU A 421 -8.48 18.14 8.56
CA LEU A 421 -7.74 16.96 8.96
C LEU A 421 -6.47 17.34 9.74
N PRO A 422 -6.25 16.73 10.92
CA PRO A 422 -5.04 16.97 11.67
C PRO A 422 -3.85 16.25 11.03
N THR A 423 -2.70 16.93 10.98
CA THR A 423 -1.43 16.32 10.52
C THR A 423 -0.62 15.81 11.70
N PHE A 424 -0.72 16.48 12.85
CA PHE A 424 -0.08 16.06 14.07
C PHE A 424 -1.05 16.07 15.24
N ALA A 425 -0.74 15.27 16.24
CA ALA A 425 -1.38 15.29 17.54
C ALA A 425 -0.29 15.28 18.62
N ARG A 426 -0.56 15.93 19.74
CA ARG A 426 0.29 15.88 20.92
C ARG A 426 -0.54 15.74 22.18
N MET A 427 0.11 15.18 23.19
CA MET A 427 -0.45 15.10 24.52
C MET A 427 -0.21 16.40 25.30
N VAL A 428 -1.17 16.74 26.15
CA VAL A 428 -1.06 17.78 27.16
C VAL A 428 -1.44 17.17 28.51
N ASN A 429 -0.59 17.33 29.52
CA ASN A 429 -0.86 16.84 30.87
C ASN A 429 -1.80 17.79 31.66
N GLU A 430 -2.10 17.43 32.91
CA GLU A 430 -2.96 18.23 33.80
C GLU A 430 -2.37 19.62 34.13
N ASP A 431 -1.04 19.75 34.07
CA ASP A 431 -0.31 21.00 34.30
C ASP A 431 -0.19 21.90 33.04
N ASP A 432 -0.93 21.58 31.97
CA ASP A 432 -0.86 22.23 30.65
C ASP A 432 0.53 22.16 29.96
N GLU A 433 1.38 21.22 30.39
CA GLU A 433 2.65 20.92 29.73
C GLU A 433 2.41 20.14 28.43
N ARG A 434 2.97 20.65 27.34
CA ARG A 434 2.86 20.07 26.00
C ARG A 434 4.01 19.10 25.73
N PHE A 435 3.64 17.90 25.29
CA PHE A 435 4.55 16.85 24.87
C PHE A 435 4.94 16.99 23.40
N SER A 436 5.96 16.25 22.97
CA SER A 436 6.44 16.23 21.59
C SER A 436 5.32 15.78 20.65
N ALA A 437 5.13 16.50 19.54
CA ALA A 437 4.09 16.15 18.57
C ALA A 437 4.40 14.81 17.88
N SER A 438 3.37 14.16 17.37
CA SER A 438 3.46 12.90 16.64
C SER A 438 2.57 12.98 15.40
N VAL A 439 3.02 12.36 14.32
CA VAL A 439 2.29 12.34 13.04
C VAL A 439 0.97 11.58 13.22
N VAL A 440 -0.13 12.16 12.74
CA VAL A 440 -1.42 11.47 12.61
C VAL A 440 -1.43 10.75 11.27
N THR A 441 -1.50 9.43 11.30
CA THR A 441 -1.52 8.61 10.09
C THR A 441 -2.96 8.44 9.59
N SER A 442 -3.31 9.08 8.47
CA SER A 442 -4.66 8.97 7.87
C SER A 442 -4.72 7.80 6.90
N LEU A 443 -5.50 6.78 7.23
CA LEU A 443 -5.67 5.60 6.37
C LEU A 443 -6.30 5.96 5.02
N ASP A 444 -7.25 6.90 5.02
CA ASP A 444 -7.97 7.30 3.81
C ASP A 444 -7.07 8.09 2.86
N GLU A 445 -6.27 9.03 3.37
CA GLU A 445 -5.28 9.75 2.56
C GLU A 445 -4.21 8.80 2.01
N LEU A 446 -3.75 7.84 2.82
CA LEU A 446 -2.80 6.83 2.35
C LEU A 446 -3.39 5.98 1.23
N ARG A 447 -4.63 5.47 1.38
CA ARG A 447 -5.32 4.70 0.33
C ARG A 447 -5.48 5.50 -0.96
N ARG A 448 -5.84 6.79 -0.86
CA ARG A 448 -5.88 7.71 -2.02
C ARG A 448 -4.52 7.92 -2.64
N SER A 449 -3.47 8.05 -1.83
CA SER A 449 -2.09 8.25 -2.31
C SER A 449 -1.57 7.06 -3.11
N GLN A 450 -2.06 5.85 -2.84
CA GLN A 450 -1.75 4.59 -3.54
C GLN A 450 -2.44 4.49 -4.90
N MET A 451 -3.50 5.27 -5.16
CA MET A 451 -4.23 5.23 -6.42
C MET A 451 -3.38 5.74 -7.59
N THR A 452 -3.53 5.10 -8.75
CA THR A 452 -2.92 5.57 -10.00
C THR A 452 -3.62 6.83 -10.50
N GLU A 453 -2.95 7.66 -11.30
CA GLU A 453 -3.56 8.87 -11.90
C GLU A 453 -4.86 8.59 -12.67
N LYS A 454 -4.99 7.41 -13.29
CA LYS A 454 -6.24 6.99 -13.94
C LYS A 454 -7.34 6.65 -12.93
N ALA A 455 -6.99 6.00 -11.82
CA ALA A 455 -7.92 5.71 -10.74
C ALA A 455 -8.33 6.99 -9.98
N LYS A 456 -7.42 7.95 -9.78
CA LYS A 456 -7.74 9.26 -9.22
C LYS A 456 -8.73 10.03 -10.09
N LYS A 457 -8.57 10.01 -11.42
CA LYS A 457 -9.53 10.60 -12.37
C LYS A 457 -10.90 9.90 -12.35
N ALA A 458 -10.95 8.61 -12.06
CA ALA A 458 -12.19 7.88 -11.84
C ALA A 458 -12.78 8.13 -10.44
N GLN A 459 -11.97 8.57 -9.47
CA GLN A 459 -12.35 8.96 -8.12
C GLN A 459 -12.87 10.41 -8.03
N THR A 460 -12.48 11.31 -8.93
CA THR A 460 -12.99 12.70 -8.96
C THR A 460 -14.52 12.77 -9.01
N PRO A 461 -15.22 11.97 -9.85
CA PRO A 461 -16.69 11.85 -9.79
C PRO A 461 -17.23 11.25 -8.49
N LEU A 462 -16.43 10.45 -7.76
CA LEU A 462 -16.77 9.82 -6.48
C LEU A 462 -16.59 10.76 -5.27
N ASP A 463 -15.67 11.72 -5.34
CA ASP A 463 -15.52 12.76 -4.32
C ASP A 463 -16.59 13.87 -4.49
N GLU A 464 -17.11 14.08 -5.71
CA GLU A 464 -18.30 14.91 -5.98
C GLU A 464 -19.61 14.30 -5.43
N LEU A 465 -19.56 13.03 -5.05
CA LEU A 465 -20.67 12.23 -4.50
C LEU A 465 -20.91 12.46 -3.00
N ASP A 466 -20.09 13.29 -2.34
CA ASP A 466 -20.31 13.71 -0.95
C ASP A 466 -21.65 14.44 -0.77
N ASP A 467 -22.21 15.03 -1.84
CA ASP A 467 -23.44 15.82 -1.83
C ASP A 467 -24.64 15.01 -2.42
N LEU A 468 -24.94 13.86 -1.81
CA LEU A 468 -25.95 12.88 -2.30
C LEU A 468 -27.36 13.47 -2.47
N GLU A 469 -27.70 14.55 -1.77
CA GLU A 469 -29.01 15.21 -1.87
C GLU A 469 -29.16 16.03 -3.17
N THR A 470 -28.05 16.36 -3.84
CA THR A 470 -28.02 17.20 -5.07
C THR A 470 -27.66 16.43 -6.34
N LEU A 471 -27.26 15.16 -6.25
CA LEU A 471 -26.91 14.35 -7.42
C LEU A 471 -28.16 13.86 -8.19
N GLU A 472 -28.29 14.32 -9.43
CA GLU A 472 -29.28 13.80 -10.37
C GLU A 472 -28.95 12.34 -10.75
N ASP A 473 -29.95 11.46 -10.65
CA ASP A 473 -29.84 10.03 -10.95
C ASP A 473 -29.30 9.69 -12.36
N LEU A 474 -29.42 10.61 -13.34
CA LEU A 474 -28.80 10.45 -14.66
C LEU A 474 -27.27 10.53 -14.60
N ARG A 475 -26.70 11.36 -13.71
CA ARG A 475 -25.24 11.46 -13.52
C ARG A 475 -24.67 10.22 -12.83
N LEU A 476 -25.45 9.58 -11.95
CA LEU A 476 -25.09 8.27 -11.36
C LEU A 476 -24.96 7.17 -12.43
N LEU A 477 -25.79 7.21 -13.48
CA LEU A 477 -25.71 6.27 -14.60
C LEU A 477 -24.47 6.47 -15.46
N ASP A 478 -24.06 7.72 -15.68
CA ASP A 478 -22.81 8.02 -16.38
C ASP A 478 -21.60 7.50 -15.59
N ILE A 479 -21.61 7.66 -14.26
CA ILE A 479 -20.58 7.11 -13.36
C ILE A 479 -20.54 5.58 -13.42
N PHE A 480 -21.69 4.91 -13.30
CA PHE A 480 -21.76 3.44 -13.47
C PHE A 480 -21.23 3.00 -14.85
N GLY A 481 -21.52 3.76 -15.91
CA GLY A 481 -21.07 3.49 -17.27
C GLY A 481 -19.57 3.63 -17.47
N GLU A 482 -18.96 4.70 -16.97
CA GLU A 482 -17.52 4.92 -17.07
C GLU A 482 -16.73 3.88 -16.27
N LEU A 483 -17.26 3.44 -15.11
CA LEU A 483 -16.64 2.39 -14.30
C LEU A 483 -16.70 1.02 -15.01
N LEU A 484 -17.86 0.65 -15.58
CA LEU A 484 -18.00 -0.58 -16.38
C LEU A 484 -17.11 -0.57 -17.64
N LYS A 485 -16.88 0.60 -18.24
CA LYS A 485 -15.94 0.76 -19.37
C LYS A 485 -14.48 0.65 -18.93
N ALA A 486 -14.12 1.25 -17.80
CA ALA A 486 -12.76 1.20 -17.25
C ALA A 486 -12.33 -0.23 -16.91
N GLU A 487 -13.29 -1.09 -16.54
CA GLU A 487 -13.06 -2.51 -16.27
C GLU A 487 -12.99 -3.40 -17.53
N THR A 488 -13.63 -3.02 -18.64
CA THR A 488 -13.69 -3.82 -19.89
C THR A 488 -12.60 -3.46 -20.92
N GLY A 489 -11.65 -2.61 -20.55
CA GLY A 489 -10.67 -2.01 -21.45
C GLY A 489 -9.68 -2.99 -22.08
N LYS A 490 -10.05 -3.60 -23.21
CA LYS A 490 -9.08 -3.91 -24.28
C LYS A 490 -8.42 -2.60 -24.72
N ALA A 491 -7.09 -2.58 -24.78
CA ALA A 491 -6.32 -1.45 -25.27
C ALA A 491 -6.88 -0.94 -26.61
N ALA A 492 -7.15 0.37 -26.69
CA ALA A 492 -7.35 1.03 -27.98
C ALA A 492 -6.09 0.84 -28.85
N PRO A 493 -6.23 0.65 -30.18
CA PRO A 493 -5.08 0.63 -31.07
C PRO A 493 -4.38 1.99 -31.00
N ILE A 494 -3.05 1.94 -30.92
CA ILE A 494 -2.17 3.10 -30.91
C ILE A 494 -2.57 4.03 -32.07
N PRO A 495 -2.89 5.32 -31.83
CA PRO A 495 -3.03 6.29 -32.90
C PRO A 495 -1.72 6.36 -33.68
N GLY A 496 -1.82 6.10 -34.98
CA GLY A 496 -0.70 6.09 -35.90
C GLY A 496 0.14 7.36 -35.79
N ILE A 497 1.45 7.14 -35.90
CA ILE A 497 2.49 8.13 -36.14
C ILE A 497 2.00 9.10 -37.22
N SER A 498 1.64 10.32 -36.82
CA SER A 498 1.38 11.40 -37.76
C SER A 498 2.72 11.85 -38.32
N ARG A 499 2.96 11.42 -39.56
CA ARG A 499 4.02 11.88 -40.46
C ARG A 499 3.99 13.41 -40.56
N SER A 500 5.13 14.06 -40.34
CA SER A 500 5.43 15.36 -40.93
C SER A 500 5.85 15.16 -42.41
N PRO A 501 5.55 16.11 -43.32
CA PRO A 501 5.74 15.89 -44.75
C PRO A 501 7.17 16.26 -45.21
N THR A 502 7.76 15.34 -45.96
CA THR A 502 8.69 15.51 -47.10
C THR A 502 9.88 16.49 -46.98
N GLY A 503 11.08 15.94 -47.11
CA GLY A 503 12.28 16.70 -47.46
C GLY A 503 13.56 15.85 -47.56
N GLN A 504 13.79 15.29 -48.76
CA GLN A 504 15.08 14.89 -49.36
C GLN A 504 15.94 13.78 -48.74
N GLU A 505 16.11 12.74 -49.57
CA GLU A 505 17.15 11.70 -49.50
C GLU A 505 18.57 12.29 -49.58
N THR A 506 19.51 11.69 -48.84
CA THR A 506 20.82 11.27 -49.37
C THR A 506 21.46 10.22 -48.44
N ASN A 507 22.17 9.28 -49.09
CA ASN A 507 22.75 8.03 -48.60
C ASN A 507 23.84 8.15 -47.52
N SER A 508 23.95 7.14 -46.63
CA SER A 508 25.08 6.18 -46.60
C SER A 508 25.07 5.22 -45.40
N SER A 509 25.04 3.91 -45.72
CA SER A 509 25.58 2.70 -45.06
C SER A 509 25.96 2.66 -43.56
N GLU A 510 25.37 1.72 -42.80
CA GLU A 510 26.01 0.42 -42.45
C GLU A 510 25.05 -0.52 -41.67
N GLY A 511 24.79 -1.70 -42.23
CA GLY A 511 24.85 -2.99 -41.52
C GLY A 511 23.79 -3.41 -40.49
N ALA A 512 22.48 -3.35 -40.77
CA ALA A 512 21.49 -4.14 -40.02
C ALA A 512 21.33 -5.54 -40.64
N ARG A 513 21.68 -6.59 -39.88
CA ARG A 513 21.50 -8.00 -40.27
C ARG A 513 20.00 -8.34 -40.37
N MET A 514 19.55 -8.71 -41.56
CA MET A 514 18.17 -9.12 -41.82
C MET A 514 18.02 -10.62 -41.48
N LEU A 515 17.23 -10.94 -40.45
CA LEU A 515 16.90 -12.32 -40.08
C LEU A 515 15.91 -12.93 -41.07
N SER A 516 16.02 -14.23 -41.32
CA SER A 516 15.10 -14.97 -42.18
C SER A 516 13.69 -15.09 -41.54
N TYR A 517 12.67 -15.35 -42.37
CA TYR A 517 11.28 -15.49 -41.91
C TYR A 517 11.13 -16.58 -40.82
N ASP A 518 11.93 -17.65 -40.89
CA ASP A 518 11.91 -18.73 -39.90
C ASP A 518 12.67 -18.35 -38.60
N GLU A 519 13.74 -17.56 -38.68
CA GLU A 519 14.41 -17.00 -37.50
C GLU A 519 13.56 -15.91 -36.80
N PHE A 520 12.71 -15.20 -37.55
CA PHE A 520 11.73 -14.27 -37.01
C PHE A 520 10.58 -14.99 -36.29
N LEU A 521 10.18 -16.18 -36.78
CA LEU A 521 9.16 -17.01 -36.13
C LEU A 521 9.68 -17.69 -34.85
N ALA A 522 10.96 -18.04 -34.78
CA ALA A 522 11.59 -18.63 -33.60
C ALA A 522 11.68 -17.67 -32.38
N HIS A 523 11.61 -16.35 -32.61
CA HIS A 523 11.61 -15.32 -31.56
C HIS A 523 10.20 -14.83 -31.15
N ARG A 524 9.13 -15.44 -31.65
CA ARG A 524 7.80 -15.23 -31.08
C ARG A 524 7.66 -16.05 -29.80
N VAL A 525 8.03 -15.41 -28.68
CA VAL A 525 7.44 -15.72 -27.38
C VAL A 525 5.93 -15.73 -27.58
N VAL A 526 5.34 -16.91 -27.41
CA VAL A 526 3.90 -17.11 -27.31
C VAL A 526 3.36 -16.06 -26.33
N PRO A 527 2.30 -15.29 -26.65
CA PRO A 527 1.67 -14.44 -25.65
C PRO A 527 1.01 -15.30 -24.58
N SER A 528 1.80 -15.73 -23.60
CA SER A 528 1.33 -16.38 -22.38
C SER A 528 1.29 -15.35 -21.25
N GLU A 529 0.08 -15.13 -20.73
CA GLU A 529 -0.24 -14.71 -19.34
C GLU A 529 0.21 -13.32 -18.84
N VAL A 530 1.11 -12.59 -19.51
CA VAL A 530 1.53 -11.24 -19.08
C VAL A 530 0.46 -10.17 -19.34
N GLY A 531 -0.45 -10.40 -20.30
CA GLY A 531 -1.59 -9.51 -20.59
C GLY A 531 -2.66 -9.53 -19.49
N ALA A 532 -2.93 -10.70 -18.90
CA ALA A 532 -3.91 -10.85 -17.82
C ALA A 532 -3.43 -10.23 -16.50
N LEU A 533 -2.11 -10.15 -16.28
CA LEU A 533 -1.51 -9.60 -15.06
C LEU A 533 -1.56 -8.07 -14.97
N ARG A 534 -1.74 -7.35 -16.09
CA ARG A 534 -1.94 -5.89 -16.10
C ARG A 534 -3.38 -5.49 -15.73
N GLU A 535 -4.37 -6.31 -16.09
CA GLU A 535 -5.80 -6.07 -15.80
C GLU A 535 -6.10 -6.17 -14.29
N SER A 536 -5.33 -6.97 -13.54
CA SER A 536 -5.51 -7.17 -12.08
C SER A 536 -5.19 -5.96 -11.19
N SER A 537 -4.44 -4.97 -11.69
CA SER A 537 -3.96 -3.84 -10.87
C SER A 537 -4.89 -2.63 -10.88
N LEU A 538 -5.63 -2.43 -11.97
CA LEU A 538 -6.71 -1.47 -12.07
C LEU A 538 -7.96 -1.99 -11.35
N SER A 539 -8.27 -3.29 -11.54
CA SER A 539 -9.47 -3.90 -10.99
C SER A 539 -9.51 -3.89 -9.46
N ALA A 540 -8.43 -4.21 -8.74
CA ALA A 540 -8.47 -4.29 -7.27
C ALA A 540 -8.76 -2.95 -6.57
N ASN A 541 -8.18 -1.84 -7.05
CA ASN A 541 -8.43 -0.50 -6.46
C ASN A 541 -9.78 0.08 -6.92
N LEU A 542 -10.21 -0.20 -8.16
CA LEU A 542 -11.55 0.16 -8.64
C LEU A 542 -12.63 -0.64 -7.90
N ILE A 543 -12.37 -1.90 -7.55
CA ILE A 543 -13.29 -2.78 -6.81
C ILE A 543 -13.59 -2.23 -5.41
N ASP A 544 -12.59 -1.73 -4.69
CA ASP A 544 -12.77 -1.17 -3.34
C ASP A 544 -13.51 0.19 -3.40
N SER A 545 -13.14 1.07 -4.36
CA SER A 545 -13.84 2.34 -4.58
C SER A 545 -15.29 2.14 -5.04
N LEU A 546 -15.54 1.16 -5.92
CA LEU A 546 -16.86 0.84 -6.42
C LEU A 546 -17.71 0.17 -5.35
N ARG A 547 -17.13 -0.66 -4.48
CA ARG A 547 -17.81 -1.15 -3.27
C ARG A 547 -18.22 -0.01 -2.35
N ALA A 548 -17.30 0.90 -2.03
CA ALA A 548 -17.59 2.04 -1.18
C ALA A 548 -18.72 2.91 -1.76
N MET A 549 -18.72 3.13 -3.08
CA MET A 549 -19.80 3.83 -3.78
C MET A 549 -21.14 3.10 -3.67
N LEU A 550 -21.19 1.80 -3.99
CA LEU A 550 -22.43 1.01 -3.93
C LEU A 550 -23.01 0.93 -2.51
N ASN A 551 -22.15 0.93 -1.49
CA ASN A 551 -22.59 1.03 -0.09
C ASN A 551 -23.13 2.43 0.23
N ARG A 552 -22.46 3.48 -0.26
CA ARG A 552 -22.86 4.87 -0.05
C ARG A 552 -24.17 5.24 -0.75
N VAL A 553 -24.41 4.70 -1.94
CA VAL A 553 -25.70 4.81 -2.68
C VAL A 553 -26.86 4.21 -1.86
N LEU A 554 -26.60 3.15 -1.09
CA LEU A 554 -27.58 2.51 -0.21
C LEU A 554 -27.64 3.15 1.19
N GLY A 555 -26.83 4.18 1.48
CA GLY A 555 -26.74 4.80 2.81
C GLY A 555 -26.13 3.90 3.89
N ILE A 556 -25.34 2.91 3.49
CA ILE A 556 -24.69 1.95 4.38
C ILE A 556 -23.34 2.53 4.80
N GLY A 557 -23.22 2.96 6.07
CA GLY A 557 -21.96 3.35 6.71
C GLY A 557 -21.45 4.77 6.36
N VAL A 558 -22.26 5.82 6.54
CA VAL A 558 -21.87 7.22 6.27
C VAL A 558 -21.08 7.83 7.44
N PRO A 559 -19.86 8.36 7.23
CA PRO A 559 -19.34 9.53 7.92
C PRO A 559 -19.53 10.79 7.06
N SER A 560 -19.67 11.92 7.75
CA SER A 560 -20.09 13.24 7.26
C SER A 560 -19.22 13.86 6.16
N GLU A 561 -19.86 14.63 5.28
CA GLU A 561 -19.33 15.49 4.21
C GLU A 561 -18.07 16.29 4.60
N ARG A 562 -16.98 16.21 3.81
CA ARG A 562 -15.82 17.11 3.93
C ARG A 562 -15.21 17.44 2.56
N ARG A 563 -15.17 18.74 2.21
CA ARG A 563 -14.49 19.25 1.00
C ARG A 563 -12.97 19.11 1.11
N PHE A 564 -12.35 18.57 0.06
CA PHE A 564 -10.90 18.41 -0.07
C PHE A 564 -10.25 19.62 -0.75
N VAL A 565 -9.07 20.02 -0.27
CA VAL A 565 -8.21 21.02 -0.92
C VAL A 565 -6.98 20.31 -1.46
N GLU A 566 -6.86 20.19 -2.78
CA GLU A 566 -5.65 19.69 -3.44
C GLU A 566 -4.48 20.67 -3.24
N GLN A 567 -3.30 20.17 -2.86
CA GLN A 567 -2.08 20.97 -2.75
C GLN A 567 -1.13 20.67 -3.92
N PRO A 568 -0.52 21.70 -4.55
CA PRO A 568 0.44 21.51 -5.63
C PRO A 568 1.78 20.96 -5.12
N GLU A 569 2.39 20.06 -5.90
CA GLU A 569 3.75 19.55 -5.63
C GLU A 569 4.82 20.63 -5.88
N PRO A 570 5.91 20.67 -5.10
CA PRO A 570 6.97 21.65 -5.26
C PRO A 570 7.85 21.40 -6.50
N ASP A 571 8.29 22.48 -7.14
CA ASP A 571 9.02 22.48 -8.42
C ASP A 571 10.46 21.96 -8.31
N ALA A 572 10.90 21.17 -9.29
CA ALA A 572 12.19 20.48 -9.32
C ALA A 572 13.42 21.41 -9.26
N LYS A 573 13.25 22.70 -9.61
CA LYS A 573 14.32 23.71 -9.53
C LYS A 573 14.65 24.16 -8.10
N GLN A 574 13.72 24.06 -7.15
CA GLN A 574 14.01 24.38 -5.73
C GLN A 574 14.80 23.27 -5.03
N ILE A 575 14.71 22.03 -5.51
CA ILE A 575 15.39 20.86 -4.95
C ILE A 575 16.92 20.95 -5.12
N HIS A 576 17.39 21.53 -6.23
CA HIS A 576 18.83 21.71 -6.48
C HIS A 576 19.49 22.76 -5.56
N ALA A 577 18.73 23.75 -5.06
CA ALA A 577 19.25 24.80 -4.19
C ALA A 577 19.49 24.32 -2.75
N LEU A 578 18.82 23.25 -2.31
CA LEU A 578 18.95 22.68 -0.96
C LEU A 578 20.27 21.92 -0.74
N PHE A 579 20.99 21.55 -1.81
CA PHE A 579 22.24 20.77 -1.74
C PHE A 579 23.54 21.61 -1.81
N ASN A 580 23.44 22.93 -1.93
CA ASN A 580 24.59 23.86 -1.92
C ASN A 580 24.56 24.74 -0.66
N ARG A 581 24.72 24.14 0.52
CA ARG A 581 25.11 24.90 1.72
C ARG A 581 26.16 24.15 2.52
N GLY A 582 27.39 24.30 2.05
CA GLY A 582 28.59 24.26 2.87
C GLY A 582 29.40 25.52 2.58
N ASP A 583 29.63 26.29 3.65
CA ASP A 583 30.52 27.46 3.75
C ASP A 583 30.13 28.75 3.00
N GLN A 584 29.81 29.81 3.75
CA GLN A 584 30.55 31.07 3.69
C GLN A 584 29.97 32.16 4.60
N THR A 585 30.87 32.70 5.42
CA THR A 585 30.82 34.05 5.95
C THR A 585 30.72 35.09 4.82
N ARG A 586 30.13 36.25 5.16
CA ARG A 586 30.31 37.59 4.51
C ARG A 586 29.44 37.94 3.25
N ASN A 587 28.33 38.60 3.56
CA ASN A 587 27.81 39.87 3.01
C ASN A 587 27.60 40.12 1.48
N ARG A 588 26.35 40.56 1.20
CA ARG A 588 25.88 41.75 0.42
C ARG A 588 25.30 41.60 -1.01
N LYS A 589 23.97 41.86 -1.05
CA LYS A 589 23.18 42.81 -1.89
C LYS A 589 22.65 42.46 -3.30
N ASN A 590 21.34 42.74 -3.42
CA ASN A 590 20.52 43.24 -4.54
C ASN A 590 20.10 42.30 -5.68
N VAL A 591 18.77 42.13 -5.87
CA VAL A 591 17.97 42.32 -7.13
C VAL A 591 16.48 42.41 -6.67
N VAL A 592 15.86 43.59 -6.52
CA VAL A 592 15.00 44.37 -7.45
C VAL A 592 13.62 43.74 -7.78
N GLU A 593 12.58 44.45 -7.32
CA GLU A 593 11.15 44.35 -7.66
C GLU A 593 10.85 44.52 -9.15
N PHE A 594 9.73 43.96 -9.63
CA PHE A 594 8.70 44.70 -10.37
C PHE A 594 7.39 43.89 -10.43
N GLY A 595 6.29 44.51 -10.00
CA GLY A 595 4.92 44.01 -10.19
C GLY A 595 4.28 44.54 -11.49
N GLY A 596 3.06 44.07 -11.79
CA GLY A 596 2.26 44.57 -12.92
C GLY A 596 0.91 43.85 -13.07
N GLU A 597 -0.15 44.60 -12.84
CA GLU A 597 -1.58 44.29 -12.66
C GLU A 597 -2.43 43.91 -13.91
N SER A 598 -3.53 43.18 -13.62
CA SER A 598 -4.96 43.38 -13.99
C SER A 598 -5.52 43.36 -15.44
N GLY A 599 -6.54 42.50 -15.63
CA GLY A 599 -7.93 42.95 -15.86
C GLY A 599 -8.58 42.78 -17.26
N GLN A 600 -9.72 42.06 -17.30
CA GLN A 600 -11.04 42.44 -17.90
C GLN A 600 -11.79 41.31 -18.66
N ASN A 601 -13.10 41.25 -18.40
CA ASN A 601 -14.21 40.52 -19.04
C ASN A 601 -15.46 41.45 -18.91
N PRO A 602 -16.64 41.22 -19.53
CA PRO A 602 -17.02 40.50 -20.75
C PRO A 602 -18.01 41.33 -21.62
N THR A 603 -18.57 40.77 -22.72
CA THR A 603 -19.72 41.40 -23.42
C THR A 603 -20.79 40.37 -23.80
N MET A 604 -22.05 40.71 -23.53
CA MET A 604 -23.27 39.94 -23.80
C MET A 604 -23.83 40.19 -25.20
N LEU A 605 -24.47 39.18 -25.79
CA LEU A 605 -25.31 39.31 -26.99
C LEU A 605 -26.68 38.64 -26.78
N ASN A 606 -27.73 39.40 -27.06
CA ASN A 606 -29.15 39.06 -26.98
C ASN A 606 -29.57 38.06 -28.09
N VAL A 607 -30.47 37.13 -27.77
CA VAL A 607 -31.20 36.32 -28.75
C VAL A 607 -32.69 36.26 -28.43
N THR A 608 -33.48 36.52 -29.48
CA THR A 608 -34.93 36.54 -29.62
C THR A 608 -35.54 35.12 -29.64
N VAL A 609 -36.72 34.92 -29.04
CA VAL A 609 -37.53 33.67 -29.02
C VAL A 609 -38.71 33.86 -29.98
N PRO A 610 -39.10 32.95 -30.92
CA PRO A 610 -39.77 31.66 -30.58
C PRO A 610 -39.72 30.49 -31.61
N SER A 611 -39.51 29.24 -31.13
CA SER A 611 -39.96 27.96 -31.76
C SER A 611 -39.57 26.68 -30.96
N ASP A 612 -38.83 26.87 -29.87
CA ASP A 612 -38.02 25.86 -29.18
C ASP A 612 -38.74 24.65 -28.53
N ARG A 613 -40.07 24.68 -28.34
CA ARG A 613 -40.75 23.69 -27.47
C ARG A 613 -40.86 22.30 -28.10
N ARG A 614 -41.15 22.20 -29.41
CA ARG A 614 -41.29 20.90 -30.11
C ARG A 614 -39.94 20.24 -30.38
N GLU A 615 -38.93 21.03 -30.69
CA GLU A 615 -37.58 20.53 -30.95
C GLU A 615 -36.89 20.07 -29.66
N LYS A 616 -37.07 20.81 -28.55
CA LYS A 616 -36.63 20.38 -27.21
C LYS A 616 -37.30 19.08 -26.75
N VAL A 617 -38.59 18.88 -27.05
CA VAL A 617 -39.29 17.62 -26.72
C VAL A 617 -38.79 16.45 -27.56
N LYS A 618 -38.54 16.63 -28.86
CA LYS A 618 -37.96 15.57 -29.72
C LYS A 618 -36.53 15.21 -29.29
N LYS A 619 -35.65 16.21 -29.07
CA LYS A 619 -34.28 15.98 -28.59
C LYS A 619 -34.25 15.26 -27.24
N ARG A 620 -35.19 15.59 -26.34
CA ARG A 620 -35.35 14.88 -25.05
C ARG A 620 -35.83 13.44 -25.22
N GLN A 621 -36.77 13.17 -26.12
CA GLN A 621 -37.24 11.81 -26.43
C GLN A 621 -36.15 10.94 -27.07
N GLU A 622 -35.30 11.53 -27.93
CA GLU A 622 -34.17 10.85 -28.55
C GLU A 622 -33.06 10.55 -27.53
N ALA A 623 -32.69 11.51 -26.69
CA ALA A 623 -31.75 11.29 -25.59
C ALA A 623 -32.24 10.21 -24.61
N PHE A 624 -33.53 10.23 -24.25
CA PHE A 624 -34.16 9.22 -23.42
C PHE A 624 -34.02 7.80 -24.00
N LYS A 625 -34.31 7.63 -25.30
CA LYS A 625 -34.18 6.35 -26.00
C LYS A 625 -32.73 5.88 -26.09
N GLN A 626 -31.78 6.81 -26.26
CA GLN A 626 -30.35 6.49 -26.30
C GLN A 626 -29.85 5.99 -24.94
N THR A 627 -30.17 6.66 -23.84
CA THR A 627 -29.76 6.25 -22.49
C THR A 627 -30.43 4.93 -22.07
N GLN A 628 -31.72 4.75 -22.39
CA GLN A 628 -32.42 3.47 -22.18
C GLN A 628 -31.77 2.33 -22.99
N GLY A 629 -31.42 2.59 -24.25
CA GLY A 629 -30.72 1.63 -25.11
C GLY A 629 -29.33 1.27 -24.58
N MET A 630 -28.61 2.21 -23.95
CA MET A 630 -27.30 1.97 -23.36
C MET A 630 -27.36 0.96 -22.20
N VAL A 631 -28.28 1.14 -21.26
CA VAL A 631 -28.47 0.24 -20.11
C VAL A 631 -28.85 -1.18 -20.58
N VAL A 632 -29.79 -1.28 -21.52
CA VAL A 632 -30.20 -2.57 -22.11
C VAL A 632 -29.04 -3.25 -22.86
N ASN A 633 -28.24 -2.48 -23.60
CA ASN A 633 -27.07 -3.00 -24.30
C ASN A 633 -25.97 -3.49 -23.35
N TRP A 634 -25.75 -2.82 -22.21
CA TRP A 634 -24.81 -3.30 -21.19
C TRP A 634 -25.22 -4.65 -20.60
N VAL A 635 -26.50 -4.79 -20.23
CA VAL A 635 -27.04 -6.05 -19.70
C VAL A 635 -26.89 -7.18 -20.74
N ASN A 636 -27.28 -6.93 -21.99
CA ASN A 636 -27.20 -7.94 -23.05
C ASN A 636 -25.75 -8.32 -23.42
N LYS A 637 -24.83 -7.34 -23.45
CA LYS A 637 -23.41 -7.59 -23.75
C LYS A 637 -22.76 -8.46 -22.67
N LEU A 638 -23.04 -8.20 -21.39
CA LEU A 638 -22.50 -9.01 -20.30
C LEU A 638 -23.04 -10.45 -20.35
N LEU A 639 -24.35 -10.62 -20.60
CA LEU A 639 -24.95 -11.95 -20.76
C LEU A 639 -24.30 -12.74 -21.91
N MET A 640 -23.94 -12.06 -23.01
CA MET A 640 -23.22 -12.67 -24.13
C MET A 640 -21.74 -12.98 -23.82
N GLU A 641 -21.04 -12.13 -23.06
CA GLU A 641 -19.63 -12.33 -22.69
C GLU A 641 -19.47 -13.45 -21.67
N GLN A 642 -20.30 -13.48 -20.63
CA GLN A 642 -20.26 -14.51 -19.58
C GLN A 642 -20.72 -15.88 -20.08
N GLY A 643 -21.67 -15.93 -21.03
CA GLY A 643 -22.08 -17.17 -21.70
C GLY A 643 -20.95 -17.87 -22.49
N LYS A 644 -19.85 -17.17 -22.80
CA LYS A 644 -18.66 -17.73 -23.47
C LYS A 644 -17.58 -18.23 -22.51
N LEU A 645 -17.68 -17.90 -21.21
CA LEU A 645 -16.67 -18.21 -20.17
C LEU A 645 -17.01 -19.46 -19.32
N ALA A 646 -18.23 -19.97 -19.39
CA ALA A 646 -18.64 -21.20 -18.71
C ALA A 646 -18.09 -22.41 -19.48
N PRO A 647 -16.99 -23.08 -19.03
CA PRO A 647 -17.11 -23.91 -17.83
C PRO A 647 -15.79 -24.15 -17.02
N LYS A 648 -14.84 -23.20 -16.88
CA LYS A 648 -13.51 -23.55 -16.31
C LYS A 648 -12.95 -22.79 -15.11
N VAL A 649 -13.58 -21.74 -14.59
CA VAL A 649 -13.05 -21.04 -13.41
C VAL A 649 -14.20 -20.56 -12.54
N GLY A 650 -14.12 -20.77 -11.21
CA GLY A 650 -15.08 -20.21 -10.27
C GLY A 650 -15.22 -18.68 -10.43
N VAL A 651 -16.38 -18.14 -10.07
CA VAL A 651 -16.69 -16.71 -10.27
C VAL A 651 -15.75 -15.84 -9.44
N SER A 652 -15.08 -14.87 -10.09
CA SER A 652 -14.20 -13.93 -9.43
C SER A 652 -14.98 -12.86 -8.63
N ASN A 653 -14.36 -12.29 -7.60
CA ASN A 653 -14.93 -11.15 -6.84
C ASN A 653 -15.28 -9.95 -7.74
N GLN A 654 -14.58 -9.80 -8.86
CA GLN A 654 -14.84 -8.76 -9.86
C GLN A 654 -16.19 -8.97 -10.57
N ALA A 655 -16.49 -10.21 -10.99
CA ALA A 655 -17.76 -10.52 -11.65
C ALA A 655 -18.96 -10.31 -10.70
N LEU A 656 -18.81 -10.66 -9.42
CA LEU A 656 -19.82 -10.37 -8.39
C LEU A 656 -20.14 -8.88 -8.27
N LEU A 657 -19.10 -8.05 -8.29
CA LEU A 657 -19.25 -6.61 -8.16
C LEU A 657 -19.88 -5.97 -9.41
N GLN A 658 -19.50 -6.42 -10.61
CA GLN A 658 -20.15 -6.02 -11.86
C GLN A 658 -21.65 -6.34 -11.87
N LEU A 659 -22.01 -7.54 -11.40
CA LEU A 659 -23.40 -7.98 -11.31
C LEU A 659 -24.17 -7.14 -10.29
N ARG A 660 -23.55 -6.79 -9.17
CA ARG A 660 -24.10 -5.86 -8.17
C ARG A 660 -24.36 -4.47 -8.78
N THR A 661 -23.40 -3.91 -9.50
CA THR A 661 -23.52 -2.60 -10.17
C THR A 661 -24.68 -2.57 -11.15
N LEU A 662 -24.80 -3.60 -11.99
CA LEU A 662 -25.88 -3.69 -12.96
C LEU A 662 -27.25 -3.86 -12.30
N LEU A 663 -27.36 -4.68 -11.26
CA LEU A 663 -28.60 -4.81 -10.49
C LEU A 663 -29.03 -3.45 -9.94
N GLN A 664 -28.12 -2.73 -9.26
CA GLN A 664 -28.46 -1.42 -8.69
C GLN A 664 -28.75 -0.36 -9.77
N ALA A 665 -28.09 -0.41 -10.93
CA ALA A 665 -28.42 0.46 -12.06
C ALA A 665 -29.82 0.18 -12.63
N ILE A 666 -30.23 -1.10 -12.72
CA ILE A 666 -31.58 -1.50 -13.13
C ILE A 666 -32.63 -0.99 -12.12
N LEU A 667 -32.36 -1.13 -10.81
CA LEU A 667 -33.27 -0.65 -9.77
C LEU A 667 -33.36 0.88 -9.75
N LEU A 668 -32.24 1.57 -9.96
CA LEU A 668 -32.18 3.03 -10.02
C LEU A 668 -32.99 3.59 -11.19
N THR A 669 -32.96 2.90 -12.34
CA THR A 669 -33.64 3.34 -13.56
C THR A 669 -35.06 2.80 -13.71
N GLY A 670 -35.48 1.90 -12.83
CA GLY A 670 -36.81 1.30 -12.85
C GLY A 670 -37.93 2.28 -12.51
N SER A 671 -39.16 1.88 -12.83
CA SER A 671 -40.37 2.64 -12.52
C SER A 671 -41.56 1.71 -12.38
N SER A 672 -42.54 2.10 -11.56
CA SER A 672 -43.89 1.54 -11.50
C SER A 672 -44.78 1.98 -12.66
N SER A 673 -44.35 2.96 -13.46
CA SER A 673 -45.11 3.46 -14.61
C SER A 673 -44.83 2.68 -15.89
N GLU A 674 -45.87 2.46 -16.68
CA GLU A 674 -45.77 1.94 -18.04
C GLU A 674 -45.50 3.07 -19.06
N ASN A 675 -45.97 4.28 -18.79
CA ASN A 675 -45.79 5.44 -19.65
C ASN A 675 -44.81 6.45 -19.03
N LEU A 676 -43.53 6.27 -19.33
CA LEU A 676 -42.43 7.07 -18.77
C LEU A 676 -42.39 8.51 -19.34
N LEU A 677 -42.90 8.73 -20.55
CA LEU A 677 -42.88 10.03 -21.23
C LEU A 677 -43.92 11.01 -20.68
N ALA A 678 -45.02 10.52 -20.11
CA ALA A 678 -46.08 11.36 -19.53
C ALA A 678 -45.73 11.90 -18.13
N GLN A 679 -44.84 11.23 -17.38
CA GLN A 679 -44.49 11.59 -16.01
C GLN A 679 -43.41 12.68 -15.90
N GLN A 680 -42.70 13.00 -16.97
CA GLN A 680 -41.65 14.03 -16.97
C GLN A 680 -42.17 15.49 -17.05
N GLY A 681 -43.50 15.68 -17.10
CA GLY A 681 -44.15 17.00 -17.24
C GLY A 681 -44.52 17.71 -15.93
N ILE A 682 -44.33 17.09 -14.77
CA ILE A 682 -44.76 17.61 -13.46
C ILE A 682 -43.53 17.76 -12.56
N SER A 683 -43.36 18.92 -11.92
CA SER A 683 -42.17 19.33 -11.15
C SER A 683 -41.89 18.44 -9.92
N SER A 684 -41.37 17.24 -10.15
CA SER A 684 -40.81 16.39 -9.09
C SER A 684 -39.45 15.88 -9.53
N ARG A 685 -38.61 15.56 -8.53
CA ARG A 685 -37.23 15.04 -8.59
C ARG A 685 -36.99 13.78 -9.46
N ARG A 686 -37.84 13.46 -10.44
CA ARG A 686 -37.93 12.16 -11.13
C ARG A 686 -37.46 12.21 -12.59
N SER A 687 -36.20 12.59 -12.83
CA SER A 687 -35.62 12.67 -14.19
C SER A 687 -34.98 11.37 -14.72
N SER A 688 -35.03 10.27 -13.96
CA SER A 688 -34.21 9.06 -14.16
C SER A 688 -34.93 7.75 -14.49
N ALA A 689 -36.27 7.76 -14.50
CA ALA A 689 -37.07 6.59 -14.82
C ALA A 689 -36.91 6.22 -16.32
N LEU A 690 -36.07 5.23 -16.63
CA LEU A 690 -35.78 4.75 -17.99
C LEU A 690 -36.37 3.37 -18.27
N LEU A 691 -36.62 2.54 -17.26
CA LEU A 691 -37.12 1.17 -17.39
C LEU A 691 -38.55 1.07 -16.86
N PRO A 692 -39.54 0.73 -17.70
CA PRO A 692 -40.94 0.65 -17.27
C PRO A 692 -41.20 -0.59 -16.39
N CYS A 693 -42.39 -0.66 -15.79
CA CYS A 693 -42.83 -1.85 -15.05
C CYS A 693 -43.26 -3.01 -15.97
N ARG A 694 -43.62 -2.72 -17.24
CA ARG A 694 -44.10 -3.70 -18.25
C ARG A 694 -43.42 -3.50 -19.60
N GLY A 695 -43.47 -4.53 -20.45
CA GLY A 695 -42.82 -4.55 -21.77
C GLY A 695 -41.44 -5.22 -21.76
N GLU A 696 -40.84 -5.41 -22.94
CA GLU A 696 -39.63 -6.24 -23.11
C GLU A 696 -38.37 -5.72 -22.39
N ASN A 697 -38.33 -4.41 -22.14
CA ASN A 697 -37.25 -3.72 -21.42
C ASN A 697 -37.66 -3.32 -19.99
N SER A 698 -38.62 -4.02 -19.38
CA SER A 698 -39.05 -3.69 -18.03
C SER A 698 -37.99 -4.06 -16.98
N TRP A 699 -37.90 -3.28 -15.91
CA TRP A 699 -36.94 -3.55 -14.84
C TRP A 699 -37.11 -4.93 -14.18
N PRO A 700 -38.35 -5.47 -13.95
CA PRO A 700 -38.49 -6.80 -13.35
C PRO A 700 -38.03 -7.91 -14.28
N LEU A 701 -38.20 -7.74 -15.60
CA LEU A 701 -37.74 -8.71 -16.59
C LEU A 701 -36.22 -8.68 -16.75
N LEU A 702 -35.60 -7.49 -16.79
CA LEU A 702 -34.15 -7.35 -16.91
C LEU A 702 -33.42 -7.86 -15.65
N ALA A 703 -33.90 -7.48 -14.46
CA ALA A 703 -33.38 -8.02 -13.20
C ALA A 703 -33.57 -9.53 -13.11
N GLY A 704 -34.74 -10.04 -13.50
CA GLY A 704 -35.03 -11.47 -13.50
C GLY A 704 -34.17 -12.27 -14.49
N ARG A 705 -33.89 -11.73 -15.68
CA ARG A 705 -32.98 -12.36 -16.66
C ARG A 705 -31.56 -12.46 -16.11
N LEU A 706 -31.05 -11.39 -15.50
CA LEU A 706 -29.72 -11.38 -14.90
C LEU A 706 -29.62 -12.45 -13.79
N LEU A 707 -30.59 -12.49 -12.88
CA LEU A 707 -30.60 -13.44 -11.76
C LEU A 707 -30.81 -14.89 -12.23
N LEU A 708 -31.67 -15.16 -13.21
CA LEU A 708 -31.84 -16.51 -13.76
C LEU A 708 -30.59 -16.99 -14.48
N GLU A 709 -29.89 -16.15 -15.24
CA GLU A 709 -28.65 -16.56 -15.90
C GLU A 709 -27.54 -16.88 -14.89
N MET A 710 -27.51 -16.15 -13.77
CA MET A 710 -26.54 -16.37 -12.69
C MET A 710 -26.75 -17.68 -11.93
N PHE A 711 -28.00 -17.98 -11.57
CA PHE A 711 -28.31 -18.99 -10.55
C PHE A 711 -29.07 -20.22 -11.09
N ARG A 712 -29.63 -20.18 -12.31
CA ARG A 712 -30.44 -21.29 -12.82
C ARG A 712 -29.56 -22.39 -13.44
N VAL A 713 -29.75 -23.63 -12.98
CA VAL A 713 -29.23 -24.83 -13.64
C VAL A 713 -30.06 -25.11 -14.89
N LYS A 714 -29.47 -25.04 -16.08
CA LYS A 714 -30.18 -25.30 -17.35
C LYS A 714 -30.20 -26.81 -17.70
N SER A 715 -29.15 -27.57 -17.38
CA SER A 715 -29.07 -29.04 -17.46
C SER A 715 -27.82 -29.59 -16.73
N VAL A 716 -27.67 -30.91 -16.60
CA VAL A 716 -26.43 -31.57 -16.10
C VAL A 716 -25.19 -31.19 -16.94
N ALA A 717 -25.37 -30.86 -18.22
CA ALA A 717 -24.33 -30.42 -19.15
C ALA A 717 -24.16 -28.88 -19.21
N SER A 718 -24.93 -28.11 -18.44
CA SER A 718 -24.88 -26.64 -18.38
C SER A 718 -25.05 -26.17 -16.93
N PRO A 719 -23.97 -26.21 -16.13
CA PRO A 719 -23.99 -25.76 -14.74
C PRO A 719 -24.33 -24.26 -14.64
N PRO A 720 -24.83 -23.79 -13.49
CA PRO A 720 -25.06 -22.36 -13.28
C PRO A 720 -23.72 -21.61 -13.40
N LEU A 721 -23.77 -20.35 -13.83
CA LEU A 721 -22.57 -19.50 -13.89
C LEU A 721 -21.93 -19.36 -12.50
N PHE A 722 -22.72 -19.50 -11.43
CA PHE A 722 -22.28 -19.44 -10.04
C PHE A 722 -22.34 -20.82 -9.37
N SER A 723 -21.18 -21.43 -9.08
CA SER A 723 -21.08 -22.57 -8.16
C SER A 723 -20.46 -22.08 -6.85
N PHE A 724 -21.18 -22.24 -5.74
CA PHE A 724 -20.61 -21.99 -4.41
C PHE A 724 -19.42 -22.94 -4.19
N PRO A 725 -18.26 -22.47 -3.71
CA PRO A 725 -17.22 -23.38 -3.23
C PRO A 725 -17.85 -24.30 -2.18
N SER A 726 -17.59 -25.61 -2.26
CA SER A 726 -17.96 -26.52 -1.18
C SER A 726 -17.37 -25.95 0.12
N PRO A 727 -18.12 -25.95 1.24
CA PRO A 727 -17.60 -25.45 2.51
C PRO A 727 -16.38 -26.29 2.87
N ASP A 728 -15.20 -25.73 2.64
CA ASP A 728 -13.97 -26.27 3.20
C ASP A 728 -14.14 -26.15 4.70
N ARG A 729 -14.25 -27.28 5.40
CA ARG A 729 -14.58 -27.34 6.83
C ARG A 729 -13.55 -26.62 7.72
N ASN A 730 -12.46 -26.14 7.13
CA ASN A 730 -11.39 -25.38 7.78
C ASN A 730 -11.22 -23.92 7.28
N ALA A 731 -12.09 -23.41 6.40
CA ALA A 731 -11.99 -22.05 5.86
C ALA A 731 -12.78 -21.00 6.67
N LYS A 732 -12.15 -19.82 6.80
CA LYS A 732 -12.62 -18.61 7.49
C LYS A 732 -14.03 -18.17 7.05
N THR A 733 -14.70 -17.43 7.95
CA THR A 733 -15.96 -16.71 7.74
C THR A 733 -16.13 -16.16 6.31
N PRO A 734 -17.33 -16.31 5.68
CA PRO A 734 -17.57 -15.80 4.33
C PRO A 734 -17.35 -14.29 4.25
N SER A 735 -16.84 -13.80 3.12
CA SER A 735 -16.61 -12.36 2.92
C SER A 735 -17.92 -11.58 2.99
N VAL A 736 -17.89 -10.43 3.67
CA VAL A 736 -19.03 -9.51 3.85
C VAL A 736 -19.69 -9.17 2.51
N ASP A 737 -18.92 -9.14 1.43
CA ASP A 737 -19.35 -8.67 0.11
C ASP A 737 -20.19 -9.69 -0.64
N VAL A 738 -19.84 -10.97 -0.49
CA VAL A 738 -20.65 -12.07 -1.00
C VAL A 738 -21.96 -12.10 -0.24
N ALA A 739 -21.94 -11.86 1.07
CA ALA A 739 -23.16 -11.78 1.87
C ALA A 739 -24.05 -10.59 1.46
N GLU A 740 -23.50 -9.38 1.34
CA GLU A 740 -24.23 -8.19 0.87
C GLU A 740 -24.86 -8.41 -0.51
N PHE A 741 -24.08 -8.95 -1.45
CA PHE A 741 -24.57 -9.24 -2.80
C PHE A 741 -25.73 -10.24 -2.80
N LEU A 742 -25.61 -11.32 -2.02
CA LEU A 742 -26.65 -12.33 -1.87
C LEU A 742 -27.93 -11.74 -1.24
N PHE A 743 -27.80 -10.86 -0.24
CA PHE A 743 -28.94 -10.17 0.36
C PHE A 743 -29.63 -9.22 -0.62
N ILE A 744 -28.87 -8.53 -1.49
CA ILE A 744 -29.44 -7.74 -2.60
C ILE A 744 -30.22 -8.66 -3.55
N CYS A 745 -29.66 -9.80 -3.95
CA CYS A 745 -30.35 -10.76 -4.81
C CYS A 745 -31.66 -11.29 -4.18
N GLN A 746 -31.65 -11.58 -2.88
CA GLN A 746 -32.85 -12.00 -2.15
C GLN A 746 -33.92 -10.90 -2.13
N TRP A 747 -33.52 -9.63 -1.93
CA TRP A 747 -34.46 -8.52 -1.99
C TRP A 747 -35.02 -8.32 -3.40
N VAL A 748 -34.17 -8.33 -4.43
CA VAL A 748 -34.58 -8.09 -5.83
C VAL A 748 -35.51 -9.19 -6.34
N THR A 749 -35.25 -10.45 -6.01
CA THR A 749 -36.14 -11.56 -6.39
C THR A 749 -37.54 -11.39 -5.79
N GLN A 750 -37.61 -10.93 -4.54
CA GLN A 750 -38.89 -10.64 -3.90
C GLN A 750 -39.58 -9.41 -4.48
N ALA A 751 -38.86 -8.31 -4.60
CA ALA A 751 -39.35 -7.06 -5.17
C ALA A 751 -39.93 -7.28 -6.58
N ALA A 752 -39.26 -8.07 -7.43
CA ALA A 752 -39.74 -8.40 -8.77
C ALA A 752 -41.02 -9.28 -8.77
N CYS A 753 -41.23 -10.09 -7.72
CA CYS A 753 -42.43 -10.92 -7.57
C CYS A 753 -43.61 -10.16 -6.94
N SER A 754 -43.34 -9.08 -6.20
CA SER A 754 -44.34 -8.27 -5.48
C SER A 754 -44.59 -6.89 -6.09
N ALA A 755 -43.98 -6.58 -7.24
CA ALA A 755 -44.10 -5.28 -7.89
C ALA A 755 -45.54 -5.03 -8.38
N VAL A 756 -46.03 -3.81 -8.18
CA VAL A 756 -47.28 -3.30 -8.73
C VAL A 756 -47.02 -2.11 -9.64
N ASP A 757 -47.88 -1.89 -10.62
CA ASP A 757 -47.82 -0.68 -11.43
C ASP A 757 -48.38 0.55 -10.69
N SER A 758 -48.33 1.71 -11.34
CA SER A 758 -48.80 2.99 -10.77
C SER A 758 -50.30 3.02 -10.43
N GLN A 759 -51.08 2.01 -10.86
CA GLN A 759 -52.49 1.83 -10.52
C GLN A 759 -52.69 0.73 -9.46
N GLY A 760 -51.62 0.18 -8.90
CA GLY A 760 -51.66 -0.89 -7.91
C GLY A 760 -51.93 -2.28 -8.49
N THR A 761 -51.86 -2.45 -9.82
CA THR A 761 -52.09 -3.77 -10.44
C THR A 761 -50.81 -4.60 -10.38
N PRO A 762 -50.88 -5.88 -9.97
CA PRO A 762 -49.70 -6.76 -9.92
C PRO A 762 -49.00 -6.89 -11.27
N VAL A 763 -47.67 -6.73 -11.25
CA VAL A 763 -46.80 -6.96 -12.40
C VAL A 763 -46.41 -8.43 -12.41
N LYS A 764 -46.62 -9.11 -13.53
CA LYS A 764 -46.30 -10.53 -13.65
C LYS A 764 -44.77 -10.72 -13.70
N PRO A 765 -44.16 -11.49 -12.79
CA PRO A 765 -42.72 -11.74 -12.81
C PRO A 765 -42.33 -12.63 -14.00
N LEU A 766 -41.02 -12.62 -14.32
CA LEU A 766 -40.45 -13.52 -15.32
C LEU A 766 -40.68 -14.99 -14.91
N ARG A 767 -40.99 -15.86 -15.90
CA ARG A 767 -41.24 -17.28 -15.66
C ARG A 767 -40.01 -17.95 -15.03
N GLY A 768 -40.21 -18.62 -13.89
CA GLY A 768 -39.14 -19.28 -13.12
C GLY A 768 -38.59 -18.45 -11.96
N MET A 769 -39.00 -17.19 -11.77
CA MET A 769 -38.55 -16.35 -10.65
C MET A 769 -38.94 -16.91 -9.28
N THR A 770 -40.13 -17.51 -9.16
CA THR A 770 -40.59 -18.12 -7.91
C THR A 770 -39.77 -19.36 -7.52
N GLU A 771 -39.37 -20.16 -8.51
CA GLU A 771 -38.47 -21.33 -8.32
C GLU A 771 -37.07 -20.84 -7.92
N LEU A 772 -36.53 -19.86 -8.65
CA LEU A 772 -35.25 -19.23 -8.35
C LEU A 772 -35.20 -18.64 -6.94
N ARG A 773 -36.29 -18.01 -6.47
CA ARG A 773 -36.39 -17.50 -5.10
C ARG A 773 -36.15 -18.60 -4.07
N GLY A 774 -36.75 -19.78 -4.26
CA GLY A 774 -36.53 -20.93 -3.38
C GLY A 774 -35.10 -21.48 -3.44
N ASP A 775 -34.51 -21.53 -4.63
CA ASP A 775 -33.13 -22.00 -4.83
C ASP A 775 -32.10 -21.05 -4.23
N LEU A 776 -32.28 -19.74 -4.43
CA LEU A 776 -31.42 -18.71 -3.87
C LEU A 776 -31.44 -18.73 -2.34
N TYR A 777 -32.62 -18.85 -1.72
CA TYR A 777 -32.70 -18.90 -0.25
C TYR A 777 -32.03 -20.15 0.33
N ARG A 778 -32.16 -21.31 -0.31
CA ARG A 778 -31.42 -22.52 0.07
C ARG A 778 -29.92 -22.32 -0.04
N ALA A 779 -29.46 -21.79 -1.16
CA ALA A 779 -28.04 -21.53 -1.39
C ALA A 779 -27.44 -20.51 -0.41
N VAL A 780 -28.17 -19.44 -0.08
CA VAL A 780 -27.75 -18.46 0.93
C VAL A 780 -27.66 -19.11 2.32
N ARG A 781 -28.60 -19.96 2.68
CA ARG A 781 -28.58 -20.69 3.96
C ARG A 781 -27.41 -21.67 4.03
N ASP A 782 -27.17 -22.43 2.97
CA ASP A 782 -26.07 -23.40 2.90
C ASP A 782 -24.69 -22.72 2.93
N TYR A 783 -24.58 -21.50 2.37
CA TYR A 783 -23.32 -20.76 2.28
C TYR A 783 -23.03 -19.85 3.50
N LEU A 784 -24.03 -19.16 4.06
CA LEU A 784 -23.84 -18.20 5.15
C LEU A 784 -24.20 -18.74 6.55
N GLY A 785 -24.96 -19.83 6.65
CA GLY A 785 -25.52 -20.34 7.90
C GLY A 785 -26.67 -19.47 8.46
N ASP A 786 -27.43 -20.02 9.41
CA ASP A 786 -28.74 -19.44 9.82
C ASP A 786 -28.67 -18.18 10.72
N ALA A 787 -27.54 -17.84 11.37
CA ALA A 787 -27.59 -16.96 12.56
C ALA A 787 -26.62 -15.76 12.63
N THR A 788 -25.65 -15.57 11.73
CA THR A 788 -24.53 -14.63 12.00
C THR A 788 -24.55 -13.30 11.23
N GLN A 789 -25.54 -13.04 10.36
CA GLN A 789 -25.55 -11.84 9.50
C GLN A 789 -26.91 -11.12 9.39
N ALA A 790 -27.83 -11.36 10.34
CA ALA A 790 -29.17 -10.74 10.31
C ALA A 790 -29.11 -9.19 10.35
N GLN A 791 -28.15 -8.64 11.09
CA GLN A 791 -27.93 -7.20 11.18
C GLN A 791 -27.49 -6.59 9.84
N LEU A 792 -26.54 -7.25 9.15
CA LEU A 792 -26.07 -6.83 7.83
C LEU A 792 -27.19 -6.90 6.78
N ARG A 793 -27.98 -7.99 6.79
CA ARG A 793 -29.14 -8.12 5.89
C ARG A 793 -30.14 -6.99 6.09
N ASN A 794 -30.47 -6.68 7.34
CA ASN A 794 -31.41 -5.61 7.65
C ASN A 794 -30.88 -4.25 7.19
N GLN A 795 -29.59 -3.94 7.43
CA GLN A 795 -28.95 -2.72 6.94
C GLN A 795 -29.03 -2.59 5.41
N VAL A 796 -28.73 -3.67 4.68
CA VAL A 796 -28.82 -3.69 3.21
C VAL A 796 -30.25 -3.48 2.74
N TRP A 797 -31.22 -4.20 3.32
CA TRP A 797 -32.61 -4.11 2.90
C TRP A 797 -33.24 -2.77 3.27
N ASP A 798 -32.89 -2.16 4.40
CA ASP A 798 -33.37 -0.82 4.77
C ASP A 798 -32.88 0.24 3.78
N GLY A 799 -31.65 0.10 3.28
CA GLY A 799 -31.10 0.93 2.21
C GLY A 799 -31.84 0.75 0.88
N LEU A 800 -32.11 -0.50 0.49
CA LEU A 800 -32.87 -0.83 -0.73
C LEU A 800 -34.32 -0.34 -0.64
N ASP A 801 -34.98 -0.54 0.50
CA ASP A 801 -36.35 -0.10 0.75
C ASP A 801 -36.44 1.44 0.63
N ARG A 802 -35.51 2.16 1.27
CA ARG A 802 -35.46 3.62 1.24
C ARG A 802 -35.19 4.19 -0.15
N ARG A 803 -34.30 3.56 -0.92
CA ARG A 803 -33.84 4.09 -2.21
C ARG A 803 -34.73 3.67 -3.38
N TYR A 804 -35.28 2.45 -3.36
CA TYR A 804 -35.89 1.84 -4.55
C TYR A 804 -37.37 1.48 -4.43
N ALA A 805 -37.89 1.20 -3.23
CA ALA A 805 -39.22 0.58 -3.12
C ALA A 805 -40.36 1.47 -3.68
N GLU A 806 -40.36 2.77 -3.36
CA GLU A 806 -41.42 3.69 -3.75
C GLU A 806 -41.56 3.82 -5.27
N HIS A 807 -40.46 4.12 -5.99
CA HIS A 807 -40.54 4.36 -7.42
C HIS A 807 -40.68 3.09 -8.25
N LEU A 808 -40.27 1.94 -7.72
CA LEU A 808 -40.47 0.64 -8.36
C LEU A 808 -41.88 0.06 -8.17
N GLY A 809 -42.70 0.66 -7.29
CA GLY A 809 -44.03 0.13 -6.96
C GLY A 809 -43.93 -1.14 -6.12
N VAL A 810 -42.99 -1.18 -5.18
CA VAL A 810 -42.74 -2.33 -4.31
C VAL A 810 -43.13 -1.96 -2.89
N ASN A 811 -43.96 -2.79 -2.25
CA ASN A 811 -44.29 -2.60 -0.84
C ASN A 811 -43.24 -3.31 0.03
N ALA A 812 -42.41 -2.53 0.73
CA ALA A 812 -41.37 -3.03 1.63
C ALA A 812 -41.94 -3.98 2.71
N GLN A 813 -43.11 -3.70 3.28
CA GLN A 813 -43.72 -4.57 4.29
C GLN A 813 -44.11 -5.94 3.71
N SER A 814 -44.57 -5.97 2.46
CA SER A 814 -44.88 -7.21 1.76
C SER A 814 -43.62 -8.04 1.49
N VAL A 815 -42.51 -7.40 1.10
CA VAL A 815 -41.19 -8.06 0.94
C VAL A 815 -40.70 -8.64 2.27
N ARG A 816 -40.85 -7.92 3.38
CA ARG A 816 -40.47 -8.45 4.71
C ARG A 816 -41.35 -9.62 5.14
N ALA A 817 -42.66 -9.57 4.88
CA ALA A 817 -43.58 -10.65 5.21
C ALA A 817 -43.28 -11.93 4.40
N GLU A 818 -43.05 -11.78 3.09
CA GLU A 818 -42.70 -12.89 2.20
C GLU A 818 -41.34 -13.53 2.55
N HIS A 819 -40.36 -12.72 3.00
CA HIS A 819 -39.10 -13.22 3.57
C HIS A 819 -39.34 -14.13 4.77
N ALA A 820 -40.11 -13.66 5.75
CA ALA A 820 -40.41 -14.44 6.95
C ALA A 820 -41.15 -15.75 6.63
N LEU A 821 -42.08 -15.72 5.67
CA LEU A 821 -42.79 -16.92 5.19
C LEU A 821 -41.84 -17.91 4.50
N THR A 822 -40.93 -17.42 3.64
CA THR A 822 -39.97 -18.26 2.91
C THR A 822 -38.96 -18.91 3.86
N GLU A 823 -38.42 -18.15 4.83
CA GLU A 823 -37.53 -18.67 5.88
C GLU A 823 -38.20 -19.75 6.72
N LYS A 824 -39.47 -19.54 7.13
CA LYS A 824 -40.27 -20.48 7.91
C LYS A 824 -40.58 -21.76 7.13
N ALA A 825 -40.90 -21.64 5.84
CA ALA A 825 -41.13 -22.78 4.95
C ALA A 825 -39.85 -23.63 4.77
N LEU A 826 -38.70 -22.98 4.64
CA LEU A 826 -37.42 -23.67 4.53
C LEU A 826 -36.97 -24.32 5.84
N ALA A 827 -37.23 -23.68 6.99
CA ALA A 827 -36.91 -24.24 8.32
C ALA A 827 -37.77 -25.46 8.68
N SER A 828 -39.03 -25.49 8.22
CA SER A 828 -39.91 -26.64 8.39
C SER A 828 -39.55 -27.81 7.45
N ALA A 829 -39.06 -27.52 6.23
CA ALA A 829 -38.57 -28.54 5.31
C ALA A 829 -37.30 -29.27 5.82
N THR A 830 -36.36 -28.58 6.46
CA THR A 830 -35.17 -29.19 7.08
C THR A 830 -35.48 -29.96 8.36
N ALA A 831 -36.49 -29.54 9.14
CA ALA A 831 -36.95 -30.29 10.30
C ALA A 831 -37.58 -31.64 9.92
N SER A 832 -38.22 -31.72 8.75
CA SER A 832 -38.83 -32.96 8.24
C SER A 832 -37.82 -33.94 7.60
N GLN A 833 -36.57 -33.52 7.38
CA GLN A 833 -35.49 -34.36 6.83
C GLN A 833 -34.52 -34.93 7.89
N LYS A 834 -34.71 -34.64 9.18
CA LYS A 834 -33.91 -35.24 10.26
C LYS A 834 -34.67 -36.37 10.96
N SER A 835 -34.38 -37.60 10.50
CA SER A 835 -34.54 -38.94 11.12
C SER A 835 -35.68 -39.84 10.55
N PRO A 836 -35.43 -41.14 10.26
CA PRO A 836 -34.30 -41.96 10.70
C PRO A 836 -33.36 -42.46 9.60
N ALA A 837 -32.12 -42.70 10.03
CA ALA A 837 -31.19 -43.60 9.37
C ALA A 837 -31.80 -45.00 9.23
N THR A 838 -31.88 -45.54 8.01
CA THR A 838 -31.50 -46.91 7.61
C THR A 838 -31.89 -47.18 6.15
N ALA A 839 -31.04 -47.94 5.46
CA ALA A 839 -31.21 -48.57 4.15
C ALA A 839 -31.10 -47.66 2.92
N TRP A 840 -29.92 -47.66 2.28
CA TRP A 840 -29.70 -48.42 1.04
C TRP A 840 -28.21 -48.38 0.66
N SER A 841 -27.51 -49.44 1.04
CA SER A 841 -26.33 -49.94 0.34
C SER A 841 -26.77 -50.96 -0.71
N ALA A 842 -26.18 -50.88 -1.90
CA ALA A 842 -26.03 -51.89 -2.96
C ALA A 842 -26.71 -51.56 -4.32
N GLN A 843 -25.88 -51.67 -5.38
CA GLN A 843 -26.19 -51.78 -6.83
C GLN A 843 -26.70 -50.48 -7.51
N ILE A 844 -26.10 -49.88 -8.54
CA ILE A 844 -25.14 -50.24 -9.61
C ILE A 844 -24.20 -49.04 -9.83
#